data_AF-A0AAI8FHP9-F1
#
_entry.id   AF-A0AAI8FHP9-F1
#
_cell.length_a   1.000
_cell.length_b   1.000
_cell.length_c   1.000
_cell.angle_alpha   90.00
_cell.angle_beta   90.00
_cell.angle_gamma   90.00
#
_symmetry.space_group_name_H-M   'P 1'
#
loop_
_entity.id
_entity.type
_entity.pdbx_description
1 polymer ?
#
loop_
_entity_poly.entity_id
_entity_poly.type
_entity_poly.pdbx_seq_one_letter_code
_entity_poly.pdbx_strand_id
1 'polypeptide(L)'
;MSLPAAFLRDAERLIPAERRFDDPTSTLAFGTDASFYRLIPKLVVRVESEDEVVGLIKLAQRERVPVTFRAAGTSLSGQAISDSVLIVLGDNWNGREIRGQGEQIRLQPGVIGAQANAWLAPFGRKIGPDPASINACKIGGIVANNASGMCCGTAQNTYHTLAGLRLVLADGTRLDSEDPASVAAFEASHADLLEALARLGRETRANTALAERIRHKYRLKNTTGLSLNALVDYDQPLDILQHLLVGSEGTLGFISAVTYDTVPDHPHKASALVVFPNVESCCRAVTVLKRQPVSAVELLDRRSLRSVQNMPGMPLWVKGLSDNACALLIESRAASQSLLHEQLQQVMTSIADFPLEQQVDFSEDPAVYNQLWKIRKDTFPAVGAVRQTGTTVIIEDVTFPIEQLAEGVNRLIQLFDKHRYDEAIIFGHALEGNLHFVFTQGFNSAEEVARYQAFMDDVAQLVAVEFGGSLKAEHGTGRNMAPFVELEWGHDAYQLMWKLKRLLDPNGILNPDVVLSEDPDIHLKNLKPLPAADEIVDKCIECGFCEPVCPSKGLTLSPRQRIVMWRDIQAKQRAGIDTRELRQTYQYQGIDTCAATGLCAQRCPVGINTGELVKKLRSQAAEHEKTADWLAEHFHTALGGARLTLTAANTARKLLGAPRLGRLSASLNKASKGRLPQWTPAMPQPLRPLDFGPASNDARPRVVYLAACVSRVMGPAYADREQSSLLDKTRALLEKAGYQVVFPDNADSLCCGQPFASKGYPEQAEHKRQELIAALLHASRGGLDPIYCDTSPCTLRLVQDLSDTRLDLYDPVRFIRTHLLERLEFTPQDEPVAVHVTCSTQHLGESQALIDLARRCSKQVVIPEGIHCCGFAGDKGFTTPELNAHSLRSLKDAVQYCSEGISTSRTCEIGLSSHSGIDYHGLVYLVDRVTRPRSI
;
A
#
# COMPACT_ATOMS: atom_id res chain seq x y z
N MET A 1 7.81 -17.25 28.73
CA MET A 1 9.01 -18.11 28.66
C MET A 1 9.99 -17.55 27.65
N SER A 2 11.27 -17.42 27.98
CA SER A 2 12.32 -17.02 27.02
C SER A 2 12.55 -18.12 25.97
N LEU A 3 13.12 -17.77 24.81
CA LEU A 3 13.53 -18.75 23.80
C LEU A 3 14.69 -19.63 24.32
N PRO A 4 14.82 -20.89 23.88
CA PRO A 4 15.95 -21.74 24.24
C PRO A 4 17.29 -21.09 23.86
N ALA A 5 18.27 -21.13 24.77
CA ALA A 5 19.59 -20.53 24.53
C ALA A 5 20.32 -21.14 23.33
N ALA A 6 20.09 -22.43 23.05
CA ALA A 6 20.64 -23.10 21.89
C ALA A 6 20.03 -22.60 20.57
N PHE A 7 18.71 -22.35 20.54
CA PHE A 7 18.04 -21.73 19.40
C PHE A 7 18.62 -20.36 19.10
N LEU A 8 18.72 -19.49 20.13
CA LEU A 8 19.24 -18.13 19.97
C LEU A 8 20.64 -18.16 19.39
N ARG A 9 21.59 -18.85 20.04
CA ARG A 9 23.00 -18.94 19.62
C ARG A 9 23.15 -19.38 18.16
N ASP A 10 22.39 -20.37 17.72
CA ASP A 10 22.50 -20.89 16.37
C ASP A 10 21.80 -19.97 15.34
N ALA A 11 20.70 -19.32 15.73
CA ALA A 11 20.08 -18.27 14.92
C ALA A 11 21.01 -17.06 14.74
N GLU A 12 21.85 -16.72 15.73
CA GLU A 12 22.85 -15.64 15.59
C GLU A 12 23.94 -15.96 14.56
N ARG A 13 24.27 -17.24 14.39
CA ARG A 13 25.25 -17.70 13.40
C ARG A 13 24.66 -17.72 11.99
N LEU A 14 23.36 -17.99 11.89
CA LEU A 14 22.65 -18.07 10.62
C LEU A 14 22.25 -16.69 10.09
N ILE A 15 21.81 -15.79 10.98
CA ILE A 15 21.25 -14.49 10.61
C ILE A 15 22.09 -13.35 11.20
N PRO A 16 22.57 -12.41 10.36
CA PRO A 16 23.26 -11.19 10.79
C PRO A 16 22.45 -10.38 11.82
N ALA A 17 23.15 -9.67 12.71
CA ALA A 17 22.55 -8.94 13.81
C ALA A 17 21.54 -7.87 13.36
N GLU A 18 21.81 -7.19 12.24
CA GLU A 18 20.96 -6.16 11.66
C GLU A 18 19.60 -6.67 11.13
N ARG A 19 19.42 -8.00 11.05
CA ARG A 19 18.17 -8.67 10.63
C ARG A 19 17.50 -9.45 11.77
N ARG A 20 18.02 -9.34 13.00
CA ARG A 20 17.46 -9.94 14.21
C ARG A 20 16.99 -8.82 15.13
N PHE A 21 15.74 -8.89 15.56
CA PHE A 21 15.15 -7.87 16.43
C PHE A 21 14.48 -8.53 17.63
N ASP A 22 15.05 -8.31 18.81
CA ASP A 22 14.55 -8.74 20.12
C ASP A 22 14.31 -7.53 21.05
N ASP A 23 14.51 -6.31 20.55
CA ASP A 23 14.27 -5.09 21.30
C ASP A 23 12.76 -4.79 21.46
N PRO A 24 12.33 -4.12 22.53
CA PRO A 24 10.92 -3.84 22.80
C PRO A 24 10.22 -3.01 21.71
N THR A 25 10.94 -2.17 20.98
CA THR A 25 10.34 -1.31 19.94
C THR A 25 10.01 -2.14 18.71
N SER A 26 10.98 -2.92 18.22
CA SER A 26 10.77 -3.75 17.03
C SER A 26 9.76 -4.86 17.28
N THR A 27 9.86 -5.56 18.42
CA THR A 27 8.94 -6.65 18.76
C THR A 27 7.51 -6.16 18.89
N LEU A 28 7.26 -5.02 19.55
CA LEU A 28 5.92 -4.42 19.59
C LEU A 28 5.42 -4.00 18.21
N ALA A 29 6.27 -3.38 17.39
CA ALA A 29 5.92 -2.92 16.05
C ALA A 29 5.54 -4.08 15.09
N PHE A 30 6.20 -5.23 15.23
CA PHE A 30 5.90 -6.43 14.45
C PHE A 30 4.85 -7.34 15.10
N GLY A 31 4.53 -7.15 16.38
CA GLY A 31 3.50 -7.90 17.10
C GLY A 31 2.06 -7.54 16.72
N THR A 32 1.88 -6.70 15.71
CA THR A 32 0.58 -6.23 15.22
C THR A 32 0.47 -6.44 13.70
N ASP A 33 -0.66 -6.98 13.25
CA ASP A 33 -1.12 -7.03 11.85
C ASP A 33 -2.41 -6.18 11.68
N ALA A 34 -3.19 -6.42 10.62
CA ALA A 34 -4.44 -5.69 10.39
C ALA A 34 -5.61 -6.18 11.25
N SER A 35 -5.44 -7.27 12.00
CA SER A 35 -6.46 -7.81 12.90
C SER A 35 -6.59 -7.00 14.19
N PHE A 36 -7.58 -7.37 14.99
CA PHE A 36 -7.76 -6.85 16.34
C PHE A 36 -7.00 -7.66 17.41
N TYR A 37 -6.01 -8.48 17.02
CA TYR A 37 -5.12 -9.20 17.94
C TYR A 37 -3.73 -8.55 18.04
N ARG A 38 -3.04 -8.78 19.16
CA ARG A 38 -1.64 -8.42 19.35
C ARG A 38 -0.92 -9.51 20.14
N LEU A 39 0.16 -10.02 19.57
CA LEU A 39 1.09 -10.96 20.20
C LEU A 39 2.49 -10.38 20.04
N ILE A 40 3.25 -10.24 21.12
CA ILE A 40 4.60 -9.63 21.07
C ILE A 40 5.62 -10.76 20.88
N PRO A 41 6.28 -10.88 19.71
CA PRO A 41 7.27 -11.92 19.46
C PRO A 41 8.49 -11.72 20.36
N LYS A 42 9.11 -12.84 20.75
CA LYS A 42 10.40 -12.83 21.46
C LYS A 42 11.57 -12.54 20.55
N LEU A 43 11.44 -12.87 19.26
CA LEU A 43 12.43 -12.60 18.24
C LEU A 43 11.74 -12.39 16.89
N VAL A 44 12.09 -11.31 16.21
CA VAL A 44 11.74 -11.09 14.81
C VAL A 44 13.00 -11.33 13.98
N VAL A 45 12.87 -12.14 12.92
CA VAL A 45 13.97 -12.46 12.02
C VAL A 45 13.58 -12.08 10.60
N ARG A 46 14.40 -11.25 9.95
CA ARG A 46 14.22 -10.92 8.53
C ARG A 46 15.08 -11.84 7.66
N VAL A 47 14.43 -12.62 6.80
CA VAL A 47 15.10 -13.61 5.94
C VAL A 47 15.23 -13.10 4.50
N GLU A 48 16.39 -13.32 3.89
CA GLU A 48 16.72 -12.87 2.53
C GLU A 48 16.88 -14.05 1.55
N SER A 49 16.78 -15.31 2.02
CA SER A 49 16.91 -16.49 1.16
C SER A 49 16.16 -17.71 1.69
N GLU A 50 15.91 -18.68 0.81
CA GLU A 50 15.33 -19.98 1.16
C GLU A 50 16.25 -20.77 2.11
N ASP A 51 17.58 -20.65 1.97
CA ASP A 51 18.54 -21.31 2.84
C ASP A 51 18.39 -20.88 4.31
N GLU A 52 18.18 -19.59 4.55
CA GLU A 52 17.92 -19.06 5.89
C GLU A 52 16.60 -19.57 6.47
N VAL A 53 15.55 -19.65 5.65
CA VAL A 53 14.25 -20.21 6.07
C VAL A 53 14.41 -21.68 6.48
N VAL A 54 15.06 -22.49 5.65
CA VAL A 54 15.33 -23.90 5.96
C VAL A 54 16.16 -24.03 7.24
N GLY A 55 17.20 -23.22 7.39
CA GLY A 55 18.03 -23.21 8.59
C GLY A 55 17.20 -22.93 9.85
N LEU A 56 16.38 -21.88 9.84
CA LEU A 56 15.52 -21.51 10.97
C LEU A 56 14.47 -22.57 11.29
N ILE A 57 13.84 -23.18 10.28
CA ILE A 57 12.85 -24.26 10.48
C ILE A 57 13.52 -25.48 11.13
N LYS A 58 14.72 -25.87 10.67
CA LYS A 58 15.48 -26.99 11.27
C LYS A 58 15.87 -26.70 12.72
N LEU A 59 16.27 -25.46 13.03
CA LEU A 59 16.54 -25.04 14.41
C LEU A 59 15.26 -25.08 15.26
N ALA A 60 14.14 -24.59 14.71
CA ALA A 60 12.84 -24.60 15.37
C ALA A 60 12.36 -26.02 15.68
N GLN A 61 12.53 -26.96 14.75
CA GLN A 61 12.23 -28.38 14.97
C GLN A 61 13.05 -28.97 16.11
N ARG A 62 14.37 -28.78 16.06
CA ARG A 62 15.30 -29.35 17.04
C ARG A 62 15.02 -28.83 18.45
N GLU A 63 14.72 -27.55 18.58
CA GLU A 63 14.55 -26.85 19.86
C GLU A 63 13.08 -26.72 20.28
N ARG A 64 12.14 -27.25 19.47
CA ARG A 64 10.68 -27.14 19.65
C ARG A 64 10.21 -25.70 19.86
N VAL A 65 10.70 -24.81 19.00
CA VAL A 65 10.37 -23.37 19.03
C VAL A 65 9.31 -23.08 17.98
N PRO A 66 8.14 -22.55 18.36
CA PRO A 66 7.15 -22.11 17.38
C PRO A 66 7.65 -20.96 16.51
N VAL A 67 7.38 -21.05 15.21
CA VAL A 67 7.70 -20.04 14.20
C VAL A 67 6.44 -19.66 13.41
N THR A 68 6.32 -18.38 13.08
CA THR A 68 5.26 -17.84 12.22
C THR A 68 5.87 -17.06 11.07
N PHE A 69 5.37 -17.28 9.85
CA PHE A 69 5.80 -16.53 8.67
C PHE A 69 4.93 -15.31 8.45
N ARG A 70 5.54 -14.17 8.12
CA ARG A 70 4.83 -12.93 7.78
C ARG A 70 5.30 -12.37 6.45
N ALA A 71 4.35 -12.22 5.54
CA ALA A 71 4.55 -11.52 4.28
C ALA A 71 4.37 -9.99 4.45
N ALA A 72 3.14 -9.48 4.40
CA ALA A 72 2.83 -8.06 4.58
C ALA A 72 2.21 -7.73 5.95
N GLY A 73 1.57 -8.71 6.60
CA GLY A 73 0.78 -8.50 7.82
C GLY A 73 -0.47 -7.65 7.57
N THR A 74 -1.17 -7.90 6.45
CA THR A 74 -2.47 -7.30 6.09
C THR A 74 -3.66 -8.22 6.42
N SER A 75 -3.40 -9.32 7.13
CA SER A 75 -4.40 -10.30 7.59
C SER A 75 -5.31 -9.75 8.67
N LEU A 76 -6.55 -10.23 8.70
CA LEU A 76 -7.63 -9.69 9.54
C LEU A 76 -7.98 -10.58 10.75
N SER A 77 -7.48 -11.81 10.81
CA SER A 77 -7.87 -12.81 11.82
C SER A 77 -6.69 -13.26 12.70
N GLY A 78 -5.63 -12.46 12.76
CA GLY A 78 -4.51 -12.65 13.68
C GLY A 78 -3.48 -13.67 13.23
N GLN A 79 -3.50 -14.16 11.99
CA GLN A 79 -2.63 -15.24 11.51
C GLN A 79 -1.18 -14.84 11.20
N ALA A 80 -0.86 -13.55 11.10
CA ALA A 80 0.48 -13.07 10.74
C ALA A 80 1.29 -12.53 11.93
N ILE A 81 0.92 -12.91 13.15
CA ILE A 81 1.56 -12.50 14.41
C ILE A 81 1.88 -13.72 15.29
N SER A 82 2.81 -13.55 16.23
CA SER A 82 3.34 -14.61 17.09
C SER A 82 3.86 -14.03 18.40
N ASP A 83 3.80 -14.78 19.50
CA ASP A 83 4.50 -14.50 20.76
C ASP A 83 5.86 -15.22 20.85
N SER A 84 6.25 -15.97 19.81
CA SER A 84 7.48 -16.73 19.73
C SER A 84 8.44 -16.11 18.71
N VAL A 85 8.75 -16.79 17.61
CA VAL A 85 9.66 -16.31 16.56
C VAL A 85 8.85 -15.91 15.33
N LEU A 86 8.96 -14.65 14.93
CA LEU A 86 8.31 -14.13 13.72
C LEU A 86 9.33 -14.01 12.59
N ILE A 87 9.15 -14.79 11.53
CA ILE A 87 9.99 -14.78 10.33
C ILE A 87 9.34 -13.86 9.29
N VAL A 88 10.00 -12.75 8.96
CA VAL A 88 9.51 -11.73 8.03
C VAL A 88 10.33 -11.75 6.74
N LEU A 89 9.65 -11.63 5.59
CA LEU A 89 10.32 -11.55 4.29
C LEU A 89 11.18 -10.28 4.16
N GLY A 90 12.44 -10.46 3.81
CA GLY A 90 13.35 -9.41 3.35
C GLY A 90 13.05 -8.91 1.93
N ASP A 91 13.96 -8.09 1.40
CA ASP A 91 13.77 -7.42 0.10
C ASP A 91 14.11 -8.34 -1.09
N ASN A 92 14.92 -9.38 -0.88
CA ASN A 92 15.37 -10.30 -1.93
C ASN A 92 14.31 -11.28 -2.45
N TRP A 93 13.11 -11.29 -1.85
CA TRP A 93 12.00 -12.17 -2.24
C TRP A 93 11.12 -11.60 -3.37
N ASN A 94 11.74 -10.98 -4.38
CA ASN A 94 11.05 -10.23 -5.44
C ASN A 94 11.19 -10.85 -6.85
N GLY A 95 11.72 -12.08 -6.94
CA GLY A 95 11.89 -12.81 -8.19
C GLY A 95 10.58 -13.02 -8.96
N ARG A 96 10.67 -12.92 -10.29
CA ARG A 96 9.56 -13.08 -11.23
C ARG A 96 10.01 -13.69 -12.55
N GLU A 97 9.12 -14.45 -13.19
CA GLU A 97 9.30 -14.98 -14.54
C GLU A 97 7.95 -14.97 -15.25
N ILE A 98 7.85 -14.27 -16.38
CA ILE A 98 6.62 -14.22 -17.21
C ILE A 98 6.83 -15.18 -18.39
N ARG A 99 5.88 -16.09 -18.59
CA ARG A 99 5.92 -17.15 -19.63
C ARG A 99 4.74 -16.99 -20.59
N GLY A 100 4.89 -17.49 -21.81
CA GLY A 100 3.80 -17.58 -22.79
C GLY A 100 3.06 -16.27 -23.06
N GLN A 101 3.79 -15.15 -23.22
CA GLN A 101 3.17 -13.82 -23.39
C GLN A 101 2.18 -13.46 -22.27
N GLY A 102 2.55 -13.74 -21.02
CA GLY A 102 1.74 -13.43 -19.87
C GLY A 102 0.74 -14.52 -19.48
N GLU A 103 0.60 -15.60 -20.25
CA GLU A 103 -0.29 -16.74 -19.89
C GLU A 103 0.04 -17.33 -18.53
N GLN A 104 1.32 -17.40 -18.18
CA GLN A 104 1.77 -17.82 -16.86
C GLN A 104 2.74 -16.82 -16.24
N ILE A 105 2.73 -16.76 -14.91
CA ILE A 105 3.70 -15.99 -14.14
C ILE A 105 4.16 -16.74 -12.90
N ARG A 106 5.48 -16.90 -12.75
CA ARG A 106 6.12 -17.42 -11.54
C ARG A 106 6.60 -16.28 -10.67
N LEU A 107 6.30 -16.32 -9.39
CA LEU A 107 6.49 -15.23 -8.44
C LEU A 107 7.03 -15.73 -7.10
N GLN A 108 7.97 -14.99 -6.53
CA GLN A 108 8.41 -15.17 -5.14
C GLN A 108 7.43 -14.52 -4.14
N PRO A 109 7.41 -14.97 -2.87
CA PRO A 109 6.39 -14.59 -1.90
C PRO A 109 6.42 -13.12 -1.48
N GLY A 110 7.52 -12.40 -1.76
CA GLY A 110 7.70 -11.00 -1.40
C GLY A 110 7.07 -9.99 -2.38
N VAL A 111 6.67 -10.44 -3.57
CA VAL A 111 6.05 -9.61 -4.61
C VAL A 111 4.69 -9.09 -4.16
N ILE A 112 4.39 -7.81 -4.40
CA ILE A 112 3.07 -7.21 -4.13
C ILE A 112 2.10 -7.58 -5.26
N GLY A 113 0.86 -7.98 -4.94
CA GLY A 113 -0.09 -8.44 -5.96
C GLY A 113 -0.38 -7.40 -7.05
N ALA A 114 -0.52 -6.12 -6.71
CA ALA A 114 -0.73 -5.05 -7.68
C ALA A 114 0.48 -4.86 -8.62
N GLN A 115 1.68 -5.16 -8.13
CA GLN A 115 2.90 -5.10 -8.94
C GLN A 115 2.94 -6.25 -9.95
N ALA A 116 2.50 -7.45 -9.56
CA ALA A 116 2.34 -8.57 -10.48
C ALA A 116 1.37 -8.22 -11.63
N ASN A 117 0.21 -7.62 -11.31
CA ASN A 117 -0.75 -7.17 -12.31
C ASN A 117 -0.19 -6.05 -13.20
N ALA A 118 0.60 -5.13 -12.66
CA ALA A 118 1.24 -4.09 -13.45
C ALA A 118 2.21 -4.68 -14.50
N TRP A 119 2.91 -5.78 -14.19
CA TRP A 119 3.78 -6.45 -15.16
C TRP A 119 3.00 -7.27 -16.21
N LEU A 120 1.82 -7.76 -15.86
CA LEU A 120 0.96 -8.53 -16.78
C LEU A 120 0.08 -7.64 -17.68
N ALA A 121 -0.18 -6.40 -17.28
CA ALA A 121 -1.04 -5.47 -18.00
C ALA A 121 -0.68 -5.28 -19.50
N PRO A 122 0.62 -5.18 -19.90
CA PRO A 122 0.99 -5.09 -21.32
C PRO A 122 0.56 -6.29 -22.16
N PHE A 123 0.30 -7.44 -21.53
CA PHE A 123 -0.15 -8.67 -22.17
C PHE A 123 -1.68 -8.86 -22.14
N GLY A 124 -2.42 -7.90 -21.57
CA GLY A 124 -3.87 -8.04 -21.36
C GLY A 124 -4.22 -9.16 -20.37
N ARG A 125 -3.33 -9.42 -19.40
CA ARG A 125 -3.47 -10.48 -18.39
C ARG A 125 -3.39 -9.91 -16.98
N LYS A 126 -3.86 -10.68 -16.01
CA LYS A 126 -3.70 -10.43 -14.57
C LYS A 126 -3.64 -11.76 -13.81
N ILE A 127 -3.13 -11.75 -12.57
CA ILE A 127 -3.32 -12.91 -11.68
C ILE A 127 -4.82 -13.07 -11.38
N GLY A 128 -5.26 -14.31 -11.15
CA GLY A 128 -6.65 -14.62 -10.78
C GLY A 128 -7.07 -13.89 -9.50
N PRO A 129 -6.39 -14.13 -8.36
CA PRO A 129 -6.69 -13.48 -7.08
C PRO A 129 -6.62 -11.94 -7.11
N ASP A 130 -7.67 -11.27 -6.65
CA ASP A 130 -7.76 -9.79 -6.63
C ASP A 130 -8.24 -9.20 -5.28
N PRO A 131 -7.58 -9.52 -4.15
CA PRO A 131 -8.03 -9.08 -2.83
C PRO A 131 -8.06 -7.56 -2.69
N ALA A 132 -8.94 -7.04 -1.82
CA ALA A 132 -9.04 -5.59 -1.58
C ALA A 132 -7.71 -4.94 -1.13
N SER A 133 -6.83 -5.73 -0.50
CA SER A 133 -5.50 -5.31 -0.05
C SER A 133 -4.39 -5.45 -1.12
N ILE A 134 -4.71 -5.75 -2.38
CA ILE A 134 -3.75 -6.06 -3.47
C ILE A 134 -2.63 -5.03 -3.67
N ASN A 135 -2.86 -3.76 -3.30
CA ASN A 135 -1.86 -2.70 -3.33
C ASN A 135 -0.79 -2.80 -2.22
N ALA A 136 -0.95 -3.72 -1.27
CA ALA A 136 -0.07 -3.90 -0.12
C ALA A 136 0.22 -5.36 0.24
N CYS A 137 -0.75 -6.26 0.08
CA CYS A 137 -0.55 -7.68 0.33
C CYS A 137 0.42 -8.28 -0.69
N LYS A 138 1.12 -9.32 -0.25
CA LYS A 138 2.17 -9.98 -1.03
C LYS A 138 1.74 -11.39 -1.42
N ILE A 139 2.30 -11.90 -2.51
CA ILE A 139 1.97 -13.19 -3.11
C ILE A 139 1.98 -14.34 -2.09
N GLY A 140 2.98 -14.42 -1.21
CA GLY A 140 3.02 -15.48 -0.20
C GLY A 140 1.81 -15.46 0.75
N GLY A 141 1.31 -14.28 1.10
CA GLY A 141 0.09 -14.13 1.88
C GLY A 141 -1.18 -14.42 1.07
N ILE A 142 -1.22 -14.02 -0.21
CA ILE A 142 -2.34 -14.32 -1.12
C ILE A 142 -2.55 -15.83 -1.21
N VAL A 143 -1.47 -16.60 -1.48
CA VAL A 143 -1.54 -18.06 -1.56
C VAL A 143 -1.90 -18.68 -0.21
N ALA A 144 -1.20 -18.28 0.86
CA ALA A 144 -1.40 -18.87 2.18
C ALA A 144 -2.79 -18.63 2.78
N ASN A 145 -3.53 -17.62 2.33
CA ASN A 145 -4.91 -17.38 2.77
C ASN A 145 -5.95 -17.85 1.73
N ASN A 146 -5.50 -18.41 0.60
CA ASN A 146 -6.33 -18.62 -0.60
C ASN A 146 -7.18 -17.37 -0.93
N ALA A 147 -6.55 -16.20 -0.83
CA ALA A 147 -7.26 -14.94 -0.96
C ALA A 147 -7.91 -14.89 -2.35
N SER A 148 -9.14 -14.37 -2.40
CA SER A 148 -9.85 -14.12 -3.65
C SER A 148 -10.23 -12.63 -3.70
N GLY A 149 -11.39 -12.28 -4.26
CA GLY A 149 -11.85 -10.91 -4.36
C GLY A 149 -13.03 -10.73 -5.32
N MET A 150 -13.15 -9.50 -5.82
CA MET A 150 -14.34 -8.95 -6.49
C MET A 150 -14.70 -9.67 -7.79
N CYS A 151 -13.71 -10.02 -8.62
CA CYS A 151 -13.97 -10.52 -9.97
C CYS A 151 -13.58 -12.00 -10.16
N CYS A 152 -12.84 -12.60 -9.22
CA CYS A 152 -12.27 -13.93 -9.41
C CYS A 152 -13.15 -15.08 -8.91
N GLY A 153 -14.11 -14.81 -8.02
CA GLY A 153 -15.03 -15.82 -7.50
C GLY A 153 -14.31 -17.01 -6.86
N THR A 154 -14.92 -18.20 -6.93
CA THR A 154 -14.25 -19.47 -6.61
C THR A 154 -13.38 -19.97 -7.76
N ALA A 155 -13.78 -19.73 -9.01
CA ALA A 155 -13.15 -20.32 -10.20
C ALA A 155 -11.74 -19.80 -10.53
N GLN A 156 -11.38 -18.60 -10.07
CA GLN A 156 -10.08 -17.96 -10.38
C GLN A 156 -9.29 -17.61 -9.11
N ASN A 157 -9.58 -18.28 -7.99
CA ASN A 157 -8.78 -18.15 -6.77
C ASN A 157 -7.41 -18.83 -6.95
N THR A 158 -6.56 -18.80 -5.91
CA THR A 158 -5.23 -19.40 -6.00
C THR A 158 -5.30 -20.90 -6.24
N TYR A 159 -6.21 -21.61 -5.56
CA TYR A 159 -6.36 -23.06 -5.67
C TYR A 159 -6.57 -23.50 -7.13
N HIS A 160 -7.43 -22.80 -7.88
CA HIS A 160 -7.76 -23.19 -9.26
C HIS A 160 -6.81 -22.63 -10.32
N THR A 161 -6.01 -21.61 -9.98
CA THR A 161 -5.04 -20.99 -10.90
C THR A 161 -3.60 -21.45 -10.62
N LEU A 162 -3.41 -22.39 -9.70
CA LEU A 162 -2.09 -22.91 -9.34
C LEU A 162 -1.55 -23.80 -10.46
N ALA A 163 -0.48 -23.36 -11.11
CA ALA A 163 0.25 -24.14 -12.10
C ALA A 163 1.49 -24.84 -11.51
N GLY A 164 2.05 -24.30 -10.42
CA GLY A 164 3.22 -24.86 -9.76
C GLY A 164 3.52 -24.18 -8.43
N LEU A 165 4.23 -24.88 -7.55
CA LEU A 165 4.54 -24.41 -6.21
C LEU A 165 5.93 -24.87 -5.79
N ARG A 166 6.70 -23.95 -5.21
CA ARG A 166 7.93 -24.26 -4.48
C ARG A 166 7.72 -24.03 -3.00
N LEU A 167 8.00 -25.06 -2.20
CA LEU A 167 7.69 -25.09 -0.78
C LEU A 167 8.85 -25.63 0.07
N VAL A 168 8.79 -25.32 1.36
CA VAL A 168 9.64 -25.86 2.42
C VAL A 168 8.77 -26.45 3.52
N LEU A 169 8.96 -27.74 3.81
CA LEU A 169 8.22 -28.45 4.86
C LEU A 169 8.83 -28.22 6.24
N ALA A 170 8.11 -28.67 7.28
CA ALA A 170 8.50 -28.48 8.67
C ALA A 170 9.83 -29.18 9.03
N ASP A 171 10.26 -30.21 8.30
CA ASP A 171 11.56 -30.88 8.44
C ASP A 171 12.71 -30.14 7.70
N GLY A 172 12.38 -29.08 6.96
CA GLY A 172 13.28 -28.29 6.14
C GLY A 172 13.52 -28.86 4.74
N THR A 173 12.77 -29.88 4.31
CA THR A 173 12.81 -30.40 2.94
C THR A 173 12.26 -29.37 1.95
N ARG A 174 12.93 -29.24 0.80
CA ARG A 174 12.50 -28.39 -0.32
C ARG A 174 11.81 -29.25 -1.37
N LEU A 175 10.73 -28.73 -1.93
CA LEU A 175 10.07 -29.31 -3.09
C LEU A 175 9.73 -28.19 -4.06
N ASP A 176 10.17 -28.33 -5.30
CA ASP A 176 9.74 -27.52 -6.44
C ASP A 176 8.96 -28.43 -7.39
N SER A 177 7.64 -28.24 -7.47
CA SER A 177 6.80 -29.13 -8.28
C SER A 177 7.02 -28.97 -9.78
N GLU A 178 7.69 -27.88 -10.21
CA GLU A 178 8.05 -27.64 -11.60
C GLU A 178 9.43 -28.24 -11.97
N ASP A 179 10.19 -28.76 -11.01
CA ASP A 179 11.51 -29.38 -11.24
C ASP A 179 11.44 -30.91 -11.10
N PRO A 180 11.52 -31.67 -12.21
CA PRO A 180 11.47 -33.14 -12.18
C PRO A 180 12.53 -33.78 -11.28
N ALA A 181 13.71 -33.18 -11.15
CA ALA A 181 14.76 -33.71 -10.28
C ALA A 181 14.41 -33.49 -8.79
N SER A 182 13.84 -32.32 -8.46
CA SER A 182 13.33 -32.05 -7.12
C SER A 182 12.18 -33.00 -6.76
N VAL A 183 11.27 -33.26 -7.70
CA VAL A 183 10.14 -34.19 -7.51
C VAL A 183 10.64 -35.60 -7.25
N ALA A 184 11.51 -36.15 -8.12
CA ALA A 184 12.03 -37.51 -7.96
C ALA A 184 12.81 -37.70 -6.64
N ALA A 185 13.59 -36.69 -6.23
CA ALA A 185 14.29 -36.72 -4.95
C ALA A 185 13.32 -36.67 -3.75
N PHE A 186 12.24 -35.90 -3.85
CA PHE A 186 11.21 -35.83 -2.83
C PHE A 186 10.44 -37.15 -2.71
N GLU A 187 10.02 -37.74 -3.83
CA GLU A 187 9.34 -39.04 -3.85
C GLU A 187 10.19 -40.15 -3.19
N ALA A 188 11.49 -40.17 -3.45
CA ALA A 188 12.41 -41.14 -2.85
C ALA A 188 12.59 -40.94 -1.34
N SER A 189 12.62 -39.69 -0.87
CA SER A 189 12.87 -39.36 0.54
C SER A 189 11.62 -39.30 1.41
N HIS A 190 10.44 -39.10 0.82
CA HIS A 190 9.17 -38.86 1.51
C HIS A 190 8.06 -39.83 1.06
N ALA A 191 8.43 -41.02 0.59
CA ALA A 191 7.49 -42.06 0.14
C ALA A 191 6.40 -42.35 1.18
N ASP A 192 6.74 -42.42 2.47
CA ASP A 192 5.79 -42.68 3.56
C ASP A 192 4.77 -41.53 3.73
N LEU A 193 5.22 -40.28 3.61
CA LEU A 193 4.35 -39.11 3.64
C LEU A 193 3.38 -39.12 2.45
N LEU A 194 3.90 -39.39 1.25
CA LEU A 194 3.09 -39.45 0.03
C LEU A 194 2.07 -40.59 0.09
N GLU A 195 2.44 -41.77 0.57
CA GLU A 195 1.49 -42.88 0.75
C GLU A 195 0.45 -42.56 1.84
N ALA A 196 0.83 -41.89 2.92
CA ALA A 196 -0.11 -41.44 3.94
C ALA A 196 -1.13 -40.44 3.35
N LEU A 197 -0.70 -39.47 2.56
CA LEU A 197 -1.59 -38.54 1.84
C LEU A 197 -2.47 -39.27 0.81
N ALA A 198 -1.91 -40.22 0.05
CA ALA A 198 -2.65 -41.05 -0.89
C ALA A 198 -3.77 -41.82 -0.19
N ARG A 199 -3.46 -42.44 0.95
CA ARG A 199 -4.43 -43.16 1.77
C ARG A 199 -5.51 -42.24 2.30
N LEU A 200 -5.16 -41.08 2.86
CA LEU A 200 -6.14 -40.10 3.34
C LEU A 200 -7.06 -39.63 2.21
N GLY A 201 -6.52 -39.43 1.00
CA GLY A 201 -7.31 -39.12 -0.20
C GLY A 201 -8.31 -40.23 -0.53
N ARG A 202 -7.83 -41.49 -0.61
CA ARG A 202 -8.69 -42.65 -0.89
C ARG A 202 -9.78 -42.85 0.18
N GLU A 203 -9.43 -42.76 1.45
CA GLU A 203 -10.37 -42.90 2.58
C GLU A 203 -11.42 -41.77 2.57
N THR A 204 -11.00 -40.53 2.31
CA THR A 204 -11.91 -39.38 2.21
C THR A 204 -12.88 -39.55 1.04
N ARG A 205 -12.40 -39.99 -0.13
CA ARG A 205 -13.25 -40.24 -1.31
C ARG A 205 -14.19 -41.43 -1.12
N ALA A 206 -13.77 -42.46 -0.37
CA ALA A 206 -14.60 -43.61 -0.04
C ALA A 206 -15.69 -43.30 0.99
N ASN A 207 -15.47 -42.30 1.86
CA ASN A 207 -16.49 -41.77 2.75
C ASN A 207 -17.38 -40.77 1.99
N THR A 208 -18.44 -41.28 1.36
CA THR A 208 -19.34 -40.47 0.50
C THR A 208 -19.93 -39.26 1.22
N ALA A 209 -20.36 -39.41 2.48
CA ALA A 209 -20.93 -38.32 3.26
C ALA A 209 -19.91 -37.18 3.51
N LEU A 210 -18.68 -37.52 3.87
CA LEU A 210 -17.61 -36.54 4.06
C LEU A 210 -17.21 -35.88 2.73
N ALA A 211 -17.03 -36.67 1.66
CA ALA A 211 -16.68 -36.17 0.35
C ALA A 211 -17.74 -35.22 -0.23
N GLU A 212 -19.03 -35.53 -0.07
CA GLU A 212 -20.14 -34.67 -0.48
C GLU A 212 -20.17 -33.37 0.34
N ARG A 213 -19.94 -33.44 1.65
CA ARG A 213 -19.81 -32.25 2.50
C ARG A 213 -18.67 -31.35 2.02
N ILE A 214 -17.50 -31.91 1.74
CA ILE A 214 -16.34 -31.18 1.20
C ILE A 214 -16.72 -30.49 -0.12
N ARG A 215 -17.28 -31.23 -1.10
CA ARG A 215 -17.70 -30.64 -2.38
C ARG A 215 -18.73 -29.54 -2.22
N HIS A 216 -19.72 -29.74 -1.34
CA HIS A 216 -20.74 -28.74 -1.05
C HIS A 216 -20.12 -27.44 -0.50
N LYS A 217 -19.20 -27.57 0.45
CA LYS A 217 -18.55 -26.45 1.14
C LYS A 217 -17.61 -25.66 0.25
N TYR A 218 -16.89 -26.30 -0.68
CA TYR A 218 -15.98 -25.62 -1.63
C TYR A 218 -16.65 -25.16 -2.93
N ARG A 219 -17.92 -25.50 -3.15
CA ARG A 219 -18.77 -24.79 -4.12
C ARG A 219 -19.01 -23.33 -3.70
N LEU A 220 -19.02 -23.09 -2.39
CA LEU A 220 -19.04 -21.76 -1.79
C LEU A 220 -17.60 -21.23 -1.67
N LYS A 221 -17.43 -19.91 -1.53
CA LYS A 221 -16.16 -19.36 -1.04
C LYS A 221 -15.95 -19.84 0.40
N ASN A 222 -14.87 -20.57 0.64
CA ASN A 222 -14.57 -21.15 1.94
C ASN A 222 -13.06 -21.22 2.18
N THR A 223 -12.64 -20.62 3.29
CA THR A 223 -11.28 -20.62 3.84
C THR A 223 -11.27 -20.97 5.34
N THR A 224 -12.38 -21.50 5.88
CA THR A 224 -12.45 -22.06 7.23
C THR A 224 -11.81 -23.45 7.24
N GLY A 225 -10.77 -23.65 8.06
CA GLY A 225 -10.03 -24.91 8.14
C GLY A 225 -9.01 -25.11 7.00
N LEU A 226 -8.42 -26.30 6.92
CA LEU A 226 -7.49 -26.68 5.84
C LEU A 226 -8.25 -27.03 4.55
N SER A 227 -7.60 -26.85 3.39
CA SER A 227 -8.15 -27.11 2.04
C SER A 227 -8.45 -28.60 1.77
N LEU A 228 -9.48 -29.15 2.43
CA LEU A 228 -9.85 -30.57 2.34
C LEU A 228 -10.30 -30.99 0.94
N ASN A 229 -10.72 -30.05 0.08
CA ASN A 229 -10.99 -30.33 -1.33
C ASN A 229 -9.78 -30.90 -2.05
N ALA A 230 -8.54 -30.61 -1.61
CA ALA A 230 -7.36 -31.25 -2.17
C ALA A 230 -7.42 -32.78 -2.13
N LEU A 231 -8.01 -33.36 -1.07
CA LEU A 231 -8.17 -34.81 -0.92
C LEU A 231 -9.29 -35.40 -1.79
N VAL A 232 -10.17 -34.57 -2.33
CA VAL A 232 -11.30 -34.99 -3.15
C VAL A 232 -11.04 -34.77 -4.64
N ASP A 233 -10.39 -33.66 -4.97
CA ASP A 233 -10.16 -33.21 -6.35
C ASP A 233 -8.94 -33.88 -6.99
N TYR A 234 -7.96 -34.32 -6.19
CA TYR A 234 -6.70 -34.89 -6.68
C TYR A 234 -6.45 -36.33 -6.21
N ASP A 235 -5.93 -37.15 -7.13
CA ASP A 235 -5.48 -38.51 -6.84
C ASP A 235 -3.99 -38.59 -6.52
N GLN A 236 -3.17 -37.75 -7.15
CA GLN A 236 -1.72 -37.76 -6.97
C GLN A 236 -1.34 -37.08 -5.65
N PRO A 237 -0.56 -37.73 -4.77
CA PRO A 237 -0.21 -37.19 -3.45
C PRO A 237 0.54 -35.86 -3.47
N LEU A 238 1.34 -35.61 -4.51
CA LEU A 238 2.04 -34.33 -4.69
C LEU A 238 1.07 -33.19 -5.04
N ASP A 239 0.04 -33.44 -5.84
CA ASP A 239 -0.99 -32.45 -6.13
C ASP A 239 -1.81 -32.16 -4.88
N ILE A 240 -2.16 -33.20 -4.11
CA ILE A 240 -2.79 -33.05 -2.79
C ILE A 240 -1.93 -32.14 -1.90
N LEU A 241 -0.63 -32.42 -1.78
CA LEU A 241 0.29 -31.64 -0.94
C LEU A 241 0.34 -30.16 -1.36
N GLN A 242 0.52 -29.88 -2.66
CA GLN A 242 0.58 -28.50 -3.17
C GLN A 242 -0.69 -27.71 -2.84
N HIS A 243 -1.85 -28.33 -3.05
CA HIS A 243 -3.14 -27.67 -2.85
C HIS A 243 -3.54 -27.56 -1.37
N LEU A 244 -3.02 -28.43 -0.50
CA LEU A 244 -3.14 -28.27 0.96
C LEU A 244 -2.40 -27.03 1.48
N LEU A 245 -1.30 -26.60 0.84
CA LEU A 245 -0.58 -25.39 1.25
C LEU A 245 -1.34 -24.10 0.91
N VAL A 246 -2.19 -24.13 -0.11
CA VAL A 246 -3.09 -23.02 -0.45
C VAL A 246 -4.15 -22.90 0.65
N GLY A 247 -4.25 -21.72 1.28
CA GLY A 247 -5.14 -21.53 2.44
C GLY A 247 -4.61 -22.09 3.77
N SER A 248 -3.39 -22.62 3.82
CA SER A 248 -2.83 -23.21 5.06
C SER A 248 -2.41 -22.20 6.13
N GLU A 249 -2.38 -20.90 5.82
CA GLU A 249 -1.94 -19.82 6.70
C GLU A 249 -0.54 -20.04 7.32
N GLY A 250 0.34 -20.74 6.60
CA GLY A 250 1.70 -21.05 7.02
C GLY A 250 1.79 -22.16 8.07
N THR A 251 0.70 -22.88 8.33
CA THR A 251 0.65 -23.98 9.32
C THR A 251 1.22 -25.29 8.79
N LEU A 252 1.35 -25.45 7.47
CA LEU A 252 1.83 -26.69 6.84
C LEU A 252 3.22 -26.55 6.17
N GLY A 253 3.70 -25.34 5.97
CA GLY A 253 5.00 -25.09 5.35
C GLY A 253 5.19 -23.63 4.94
N PHE A 254 6.36 -23.33 4.40
CA PHE A 254 6.70 -22.04 3.81
C PHE A 254 6.62 -22.12 2.28
N ILE A 255 5.98 -21.13 1.65
CA ILE A 255 5.88 -21.03 0.19
C ILE A 255 6.98 -20.10 -0.31
N SER A 256 7.93 -20.61 -1.10
CA SER A 256 9.08 -19.84 -1.61
C SER A 256 8.93 -19.38 -3.05
N ALA A 257 8.04 -20.01 -3.83
CA ALA A 257 7.58 -19.51 -5.12
C ALA A 257 6.21 -20.11 -5.49
N VAL A 258 5.45 -19.41 -6.34
CA VAL A 258 4.19 -19.89 -6.92
C VAL A 258 4.16 -19.54 -8.41
N THR A 259 3.66 -20.46 -9.24
CA THR A 259 3.35 -20.21 -10.65
C THR A 259 1.83 -20.18 -10.81
N TYR A 260 1.33 -19.09 -11.40
CA TYR A 260 -0.08 -18.93 -11.74
C TYR A 260 -0.32 -19.12 -13.23
N ASP A 261 -1.39 -19.83 -13.56
CA ASP A 261 -2.14 -19.61 -14.79
C ASP A 261 -2.90 -18.27 -14.66
N THR A 262 -2.59 -17.32 -15.53
CA THR A 262 -3.19 -15.99 -15.49
C THR A 262 -4.53 -15.94 -16.20
N VAL A 263 -5.33 -14.93 -15.84
CA VAL A 263 -6.65 -14.71 -16.44
C VAL A 263 -6.63 -13.48 -17.36
N PRO A 264 -7.49 -13.43 -18.40
CA PRO A 264 -7.65 -12.25 -19.22
C PRO A 264 -8.07 -11.00 -18.41
N ASP A 265 -7.51 -9.84 -18.73
CA ASP A 265 -8.03 -8.53 -18.31
C ASP A 265 -8.60 -7.80 -19.53
N HIS A 266 -9.92 -7.93 -19.71
CA HIS A 266 -10.64 -7.39 -20.86
C HIS A 266 -10.62 -5.84 -20.89
N PRO A 267 -10.39 -5.21 -22.06
CA PRO A 267 -10.21 -3.77 -22.16
C PRO A 267 -11.50 -2.95 -22.09
N HIS A 268 -12.64 -3.52 -22.49
CA HIS A 268 -13.94 -2.84 -22.48
C HIS A 268 -14.71 -3.19 -21.21
N LYS A 269 -15.13 -2.18 -20.45
CA LYS A 269 -15.80 -2.34 -19.15
C LYS A 269 -16.89 -1.28 -19.02
N ALA A 270 -18.00 -1.65 -18.39
CA ALA A 270 -19.02 -0.70 -17.96
C ALA A 270 -19.57 -1.10 -16.60
N SER A 271 -19.99 -0.12 -15.80
CA SER A 271 -20.64 -0.37 -14.52
C SER A 271 -21.92 0.44 -14.34
N ALA A 272 -22.87 -0.14 -13.61
CA ALA A 272 -24.15 0.45 -13.24
C ALA A 272 -24.38 0.33 -11.73
N LEU A 273 -25.10 1.27 -11.13
CA LEU A 273 -25.57 1.19 -9.75
C LEU A 273 -27.09 1.12 -9.74
N VAL A 274 -27.65 -0.01 -9.37
CA VAL A 274 -29.10 -0.26 -9.36
C VAL A 274 -29.58 -0.35 -7.93
N VAL A 275 -30.62 0.42 -7.56
CA VAL A 275 -31.15 0.45 -6.19
C VAL A 275 -32.57 -0.10 -6.16
N PHE A 276 -32.75 -1.10 -5.31
CA PHE A 276 -33.99 -1.81 -5.07
C PHE A 276 -34.65 -1.30 -3.77
N PRO A 277 -35.99 -1.38 -3.66
CA PRO A 277 -36.71 -0.89 -2.48
C PRO A 277 -36.48 -1.74 -1.22
N ASN A 278 -36.00 -2.98 -1.36
CA ASN A 278 -35.72 -3.87 -0.24
C ASN A 278 -34.64 -4.92 -0.57
N VAL A 279 -34.13 -5.57 0.48
CA VAL A 279 -33.14 -6.66 0.41
C VAL A 279 -33.66 -7.85 -0.40
N GLU A 280 -34.96 -8.16 -0.31
CA GLU A 280 -35.55 -9.32 -0.99
C GLU A 280 -35.51 -9.17 -2.51
N SER A 281 -36.00 -8.06 -3.06
CA SER A 281 -35.96 -7.81 -4.51
C SER A 281 -34.53 -7.70 -5.02
N CYS A 282 -33.63 -7.08 -4.25
CA CYS A 282 -32.20 -7.01 -4.54
C CYS A 282 -31.57 -8.40 -4.67
N CYS A 283 -31.70 -9.26 -3.65
CA CYS A 283 -31.07 -10.59 -3.65
C CYS A 283 -31.71 -11.54 -4.69
N ARG A 284 -33.00 -11.40 -4.97
CA ARG A 284 -33.66 -12.15 -6.06
C ARG A 284 -33.10 -11.74 -7.44
N ALA A 285 -32.80 -10.46 -7.65
CA ALA A 285 -32.14 -10.01 -8.87
C ALA A 285 -30.74 -10.63 -9.03
N VAL A 286 -29.98 -10.79 -7.93
CA VAL A 286 -28.67 -11.47 -7.95
C VAL A 286 -28.77 -12.91 -8.49
N THR A 287 -29.82 -13.64 -8.10
CA THR A 287 -30.05 -15.02 -8.58
C THR A 287 -30.25 -15.06 -10.10
N VAL A 288 -30.90 -14.04 -10.67
CA VAL A 288 -31.06 -13.88 -12.12
C VAL A 288 -29.73 -13.49 -12.76
N LEU A 289 -29.04 -12.48 -12.21
CA LEU A 289 -27.77 -11.95 -12.71
C LEU A 289 -26.66 -13.00 -12.74
N LYS A 290 -26.65 -13.99 -11.83
CA LYS A 290 -25.67 -15.09 -11.83
C LYS A 290 -25.63 -15.88 -13.15
N ARG A 291 -26.73 -15.87 -13.92
CA ARG A 291 -26.84 -16.55 -15.22
C ARG A 291 -26.56 -15.62 -16.41
N GLN A 292 -26.20 -14.36 -16.15
CA GLN A 292 -25.98 -13.33 -17.15
C GLN A 292 -24.47 -13.03 -17.31
N PRO A 293 -24.05 -12.37 -18.39
CA PRO A 293 -22.64 -12.03 -18.63
C PRO A 293 -22.18 -10.83 -17.78
N VAL A 294 -22.19 -11.01 -16.46
CA VAL A 294 -21.65 -10.06 -15.48
C VAL A 294 -20.26 -10.53 -15.01
N SER A 295 -19.35 -9.58 -14.81
CA SER A 295 -18.01 -9.84 -14.26
C SER A 295 -17.94 -9.60 -12.76
N ALA A 296 -18.83 -8.75 -12.22
CA ALA A 296 -18.98 -8.53 -10.79
C ALA A 296 -20.40 -8.03 -10.47
N VAL A 297 -20.93 -8.44 -9.30
CA VAL A 297 -22.14 -7.87 -8.71
C VAL A 297 -21.90 -7.69 -7.22
N GLU A 298 -21.82 -6.43 -6.79
CA GLU A 298 -21.57 -6.06 -5.41
C GLU A 298 -22.85 -5.57 -4.74
N LEU A 299 -23.25 -6.22 -3.65
CA LEU A 299 -24.37 -5.79 -2.83
C LEU A 299 -23.93 -4.68 -1.85
N LEU A 300 -24.79 -3.68 -1.64
CA LEU A 300 -24.68 -2.70 -0.56
C LEU A 300 -26.03 -2.55 0.14
N ASP A 301 -26.07 -2.74 1.44
CA ASP A 301 -27.28 -2.49 2.24
C ASP A 301 -27.54 -0.98 2.45
N ARG A 302 -28.70 -0.65 3.04
CA ARG A 302 -29.05 0.75 3.30
C ARG A 302 -28.03 1.46 4.19
N ARG A 303 -27.50 0.76 5.21
CA ARG A 303 -26.54 1.33 6.16
C ARG A 303 -25.21 1.61 5.45
N SER A 304 -24.76 0.74 4.54
CA SER A 304 -23.62 0.97 3.64
C SER A 304 -23.81 2.25 2.83
N LEU A 305 -24.93 2.38 2.10
CA LEU A 305 -25.22 3.57 1.28
C LEU A 305 -25.26 4.85 2.11
N ARG A 306 -25.82 4.79 3.32
CA ARG A 306 -25.85 5.90 4.28
C ARG A 306 -24.44 6.32 4.70
N SER A 307 -23.53 5.37 4.92
CA SER A 307 -22.16 5.65 5.37
C SER A 307 -21.37 6.50 4.37
N VAL A 308 -21.68 6.38 3.07
CA VAL A 308 -21.00 7.06 1.97
C VAL A 308 -21.82 8.20 1.34
N GLN A 309 -23.03 8.48 1.84
CA GLN A 309 -23.99 9.43 1.22
C GLN A 309 -23.52 10.89 1.10
N ASN A 310 -22.43 11.26 1.79
CA ASN A 310 -21.83 12.59 1.74
C ASN A 310 -20.51 12.62 0.96
N MET A 311 -20.08 11.51 0.37
CA MET A 311 -18.87 11.46 -0.43
C MET A 311 -19.04 12.25 -1.73
N PRO A 312 -18.00 12.98 -2.19
CA PRO A 312 -18.01 13.62 -3.50
C PRO A 312 -18.32 12.59 -4.60
N GLY A 313 -19.21 12.94 -5.52
CA GLY A 313 -19.63 12.07 -6.62
C GLY A 313 -20.79 11.12 -6.29
N MET A 314 -21.26 11.03 -5.03
CA MET A 314 -22.50 10.29 -4.74
C MET A 314 -23.73 11.04 -5.29
N PRO A 315 -24.67 10.33 -5.94
CA PRO A 315 -25.91 10.95 -6.39
C PRO A 315 -26.72 11.56 -5.23
N LEU A 316 -27.31 12.74 -5.45
CA LEU A 316 -28.04 13.47 -4.41
C LEU A 316 -29.26 12.69 -3.87
N TRP A 317 -29.88 11.85 -4.70
CA TRP A 317 -31.03 11.04 -4.33
C TRP A 317 -30.73 9.97 -3.28
N VAL A 318 -29.45 9.62 -3.04
CA VAL A 318 -29.05 8.60 -2.04
C VAL A 318 -29.57 8.94 -0.64
N LYS A 319 -29.66 10.23 -0.32
CA LYS A 319 -30.16 10.72 0.98
C LYS A 319 -31.67 10.50 1.16
N GLY A 320 -32.41 10.43 0.06
CA GLY A 320 -33.86 10.21 0.03
C GLY A 320 -34.26 8.75 -0.09
N LEU A 321 -33.30 7.81 -0.13
CA LEU A 321 -33.59 6.39 -0.23
C LEU A 321 -34.33 5.86 1.00
N SER A 322 -35.26 4.94 0.76
CA SER A 322 -36.03 4.20 1.76
C SER A 322 -35.14 3.47 2.77
N ASP A 323 -35.65 3.23 3.97
CA ASP A 323 -34.88 2.62 5.07
C ASP A 323 -34.47 1.17 4.79
N ASN A 324 -35.14 0.50 3.86
CA ASN A 324 -34.84 -0.87 3.45
C ASN A 324 -34.08 -0.95 2.12
N ALA A 325 -33.77 0.18 1.48
CA ALA A 325 -33.17 0.18 0.16
C ALA A 325 -31.87 -0.63 0.13
N CYS A 326 -31.67 -1.38 -0.95
CA CYS A 326 -30.48 -2.20 -1.14
C CYS A 326 -30.02 -2.06 -2.59
N ALA A 327 -28.71 -1.91 -2.80
CA ALA A 327 -28.14 -1.63 -4.11
C ALA A 327 -27.26 -2.77 -4.61
N LEU A 328 -27.22 -2.89 -5.95
CA LEU A 328 -26.25 -3.69 -6.68
C LEU A 328 -25.37 -2.77 -7.52
N LEU A 329 -24.06 -2.82 -7.33
CA LEU A 329 -23.08 -2.31 -8.28
C LEU A 329 -22.71 -3.46 -9.23
N ILE A 330 -23.10 -3.33 -10.49
CA ILE A 330 -22.96 -4.37 -11.51
C ILE A 330 -21.89 -3.93 -12.49
N GLU A 331 -20.96 -4.83 -12.83
CA GLU A 331 -19.95 -4.61 -13.87
C GLU A 331 -19.99 -5.73 -14.90
N SER A 332 -19.84 -5.36 -16.17
CA SER A 332 -19.57 -6.30 -17.27
C SER A 332 -18.30 -5.91 -18.00
N ARG A 333 -17.58 -6.90 -18.52
CA ARG A 333 -16.32 -6.74 -19.23
C ARG A 333 -16.29 -7.63 -20.47
N ALA A 334 -15.76 -7.09 -21.57
CA ALA A 334 -15.70 -7.80 -22.84
C ALA A 334 -14.41 -7.56 -23.61
N ALA A 335 -14.05 -8.54 -24.45
CA ALA A 335 -12.92 -8.44 -25.36
C ALA A 335 -13.14 -7.42 -26.49
N SER A 336 -14.39 -7.08 -26.81
CA SER A 336 -14.74 -6.07 -27.82
C SER A 336 -15.91 -5.20 -27.38
N GLN A 337 -15.96 -4.01 -27.95
CA GLN A 337 -17.03 -3.03 -27.71
C GLN A 337 -18.43 -3.56 -28.05
N SER A 338 -18.56 -4.26 -29.18
CA SER A 338 -19.84 -4.81 -29.64
C SER A 338 -20.37 -5.89 -28.70
N LEU A 339 -19.48 -6.75 -28.20
CA LEU A 339 -19.85 -7.78 -27.24
C LEU A 339 -20.27 -7.15 -25.91
N LEU A 340 -19.56 -6.10 -25.45
CA LEU A 340 -19.96 -5.38 -24.25
C LEU A 340 -21.41 -4.88 -24.39
N HIS A 341 -21.74 -4.19 -25.49
CA HIS A 341 -23.10 -3.66 -25.71
C HIS A 341 -24.19 -4.74 -25.70
N GLU A 342 -23.94 -5.89 -26.32
CA GLU A 342 -24.84 -7.05 -26.26
C GLU A 342 -25.05 -7.54 -24.82
N GLN A 343 -23.96 -7.67 -24.06
CA GLN A 343 -24.00 -8.09 -22.65
C GLN A 343 -24.78 -7.09 -21.79
N LEU A 344 -24.58 -5.78 -21.98
CA LEU A 344 -25.29 -4.74 -21.21
C LEU A 344 -26.80 -4.79 -21.46
N GLN A 345 -27.21 -4.95 -22.72
CA GLN A 345 -28.63 -5.07 -23.08
C GLN A 345 -29.25 -6.33 -22.48
N GLN A 346 -28.55 -7.45 -22.55
CA GLN A 346 -28.99 -8.71 -21.97
C GLN A 346 -29.17 -8.60 -20.45
N VAL A 347 -28.17 -8.03 -19.75
CA VAL A 347 -28.19 -7.85 -18.30
C VAL A 347 -29.37 -6.99 -17.87
N MET A 348 -29.56 -5.80 -18.47
CA MET A 348 -30.64 -4.90 -18.10
C MET A 348 -32.02 -5.48 -18.39
N THR A 349 -32.17 -6.18 -19.52
CA THR A 349 -33.41 -6.87 -19.88
C THR A 349 -33.78 -7.93 -18.84
N SER A 350 -32.79 -8.66 -18.32
CA SER A 350 -33.01 -9.73 -17.34
C SER A 350 -33.54 -9.25 -15.98
N ILE A 351 -33.32 -7.98 -15.63
CA ILE A 351 -33.75 -7.39 -14.35
C ILE A 351 -34.86 -6.34 -14.50
N ALA A 352 -35.42 -6.16 -15.70
CA ALA A 352 -36.39 -5.10 -16.00
C ALA A 352 -37.70 -5.21 -15.19
N ASP A 353 -38.11 -6.43 -14.82
CA ASP A 353 -39.35 -6.67 -14.06
C ASP A 353 -39.18 -6.45 -12.54
N PHE A 354 -37.97 -6.21 -12.06
CA PHE A 354 -37.75 -5.92 -10.64
C PHE A 354 -38.10 -4.46 -10.33
N PRO A 355 -38.77 -4.19 -9.19
CA PRO A 355 -39.04 -2.82 -8.78
C PRO A 355 -37.73 -2.13 -8.42
N LEU A 356 -37.51 -0.95 -8.99
CA LEU A 356 -36.34 -0.12 -8.73
C LEU A 356 -36.77 1.17 -8.03
N GLU A 357 -35.96 1.61 -7.07
CA GLU A 357 -36.14 2.89 -6.41
C GLU A 357 -35.37 4.00 -7.14
N GLN A 358 -34.12 3.72 -7.53
CA GLN A 358 -33.22 4.63 -8.27
C GLN A 358 -32.18 3.82 -9.08
N GLN A 359 -31.56 4.45 -10.07
CA GLN A 359 -30.42 3.85 -10.78
C GLN A 359 -29.44 4.89 -11.35
N VAL A 360 -28.20 4.44 -11.54
CA VAL A 360 -27.23 4.99 -12.49
C VAL A 360 -27.05 3.94 -13.57
N ASP A 361 -27.37 4.29 -14.81
CA ASP A 361 -27.24 3.39 -15.97
C ASP A 361 -25.78 2.96 -16.18
N PHE A 362 -25.60 1.89 -16.99
CA PHE A 362 -24.27 1.46 -17.37
C PHE A 362 -23.49 2.60 -18.03
N SER A 363 -22.33 2.92 -17.45
CA SER A 363 -21.40 3.90 -18.01
C SER A 363 -20.10 3.23 -18.38
N GLU A 364 -19.65 3.49 -19.59
CA GLU A 364 -18.33 3.12 -20.10
C GLU A 364 -17.28 4.20 -19.81
N ASP A 365 -17.68 5.38 -19.32
CA ASP A 365 -16.75 6.45 -18.97
C ASP A 365 -15.94 6.03 -17.73
N PRO A 366 -14.60 5.91 -17.85
CA PRO A 366 -13.73 5.61 -16.73
C PRO A 366 -13.89 6.55 -15.55
N ALA A 367 -14.22 7.82 -15.76
CA ALA A 367 -14.46 8.74 -14.65
C ALA A 367 -15.68 8.29 -13.81
N VAL A 368 -16.75 7.86 -14.47
CA VAL A 368 -18.02 7.46 -13.83
C VAL A 368 -17.88 6.10 -13.17
N TYR A 369 -17.47 5.05 -13.89
CA TYR A 369 -17.43 3.72 -13.29
C TYR A 369 -16.34 3.61 -12.20
N ASN A 370 -15.19 4.30 -12.34
CA ASN A 370 -14.19 4.32 -11.27
C ASN A 370 -14.71 5.04 -10.03
N GLN A 371 -15.57 6.05 -10.19
CA GLN A 371 -16.22 6.72 -9.06
C GLN A 371 -17.18 5.77 -8.33
N LEU A 372 -18.01 4.99 -9.06
CA LEU A 372 -18.89 3.99 -8.45
C LEU A 372 -18.12 2.92 -7.69
N TRP A 373 -17.04 2.39 -8.30
CA TRP A 373 -16.15 1.43 -7.63
C TRP A 373 -15.41 2.04 -6.44
N LYS A 374 -15.07 3.34 -6.51
CA LYS A 374 -14.47 4.06 -5.39
C LYS A 374 -15.45 4.14 -4.22
N ILE A 375 -16.71 4.48 -4.47
CA ILE A 375 -17.77 4.50 -3.45
C ILE A 375 -17.88 3.13 -2.76
N ARG A 376 -17.96 2.04 -3.53
CA ARG A 376 -18.00 0.67 -2.99
C ARG A 376 -16.77 0.31 -2.16
N LYS A 377 -15.57 0.76 -2.55
CA LYS A 377 -14.32 0.55 -1.79
C LYS A 377 -14.26 1.41 -0.52
N ASP A 378 -14.89 2.59 -0.54
CA ASP A 378 -14.86 3.56 0.54
C ASP A 378 -15.91 3.30 1.64
N THR A 379 -16.78 2.29 1.49
CA THR A 379 -17.75 1.89 2.53
C THR A 379 -17.08 1.40 3.83
N PHE A 380 -16.09 0.50 3.75
CA PHE A 380 -15.34 0.05 4.94
C PHE A 380 -14.57 1.20 5.62
N PRO A 381 -13.82 2.04 4.88
CA PRO A 381 -13.19 3.23 5.44
C PRO A 381 -14.17 4.21 6.09
N ALA A 382 -15.39 4.37 5.55
CA ALA A 382 -16.39 5.26 6.13
C ALA A 382 -16.76 4.87 7.57
N VAL A 383 -16.95 3.58 7.83
CA VAL A 383 -17.20 3.07 9.20
C VAL A 383 -15.99 3.33 10.10
N GLY A 384 -14.78 3.06 9.60
CA GLY A 384 -13.55 3.32 10.36
C GLY A 384 -13.30 4.80 10.65
N ALA A 385 -13.81 5.71 9.83
CA ALA A 385 -13.61 7.15 10.00
C ALA A 385 -14.53 7.79 11.06
N VAL A 386 -15.67 7.15 11.37
CA VAL A 386 -16.67 7.63 12.34
C VAL A 386 -16.71 6.82 13.63
N ARG A 387 -15.88 5.77 13.75
CA ARG A 387 -15.79 4.97 14.96
C ARG A 387 -15.40 5.81 16.18
N GLN A 388 -15.83 5.37 17.35
CA GLN A 388 -15.36 5.94 18.61
C GLN A 388 -13.86 5.70 18.80
N THR A 389 -13.14 6.68 19.32
CA THR A 389 -11.74 6.48 19.71
C THR A 389 -11.65 5.43 20.80
N GLY A 390 -10.70 4.49 20.69
CA GLY A 390 -10.60 3.36 21.63
C GLY A 390 -11.19 2.05 21.12
N THR A 391 -12.01 2.08 20.07
CA THR A 391 -12.57 0.88 19.43
C THR A 391 -11.75 0.46 18.21
N THR A 392 -11.90 -0.80 17.78
CA THR A 392 -11.43 -1.32 16.50
C THR A 392 -12.56 -1.34 15.47
N VAL A 393 -12.21 -1.57 14.21
CA VAL A 393 -13.16 -1.98 13.17
C VAL A 393 -12.94 -3.46 12.92
N ILE A 394 -14.01 -4.24 13.01
CA ILE A 394 -14.00 -5.66 12.67
C ILE A 394 -14.71 -5.81 11.33
N ILE A 395 -14.13 -6.62 10.45
CA ILE A 395 -14.72 -7.02 9.18
C ILE A 395 -14.65 -8.54 9.09
N GLU A 396 -15.82 -9.15 9.04
CA GLU A 396 -15.97 -10.58 8.82
C GLU A 396 -16.61 -10.80 7.44
N ASP A 397 -16.43 -12.00 6.90
CA ASP A 397 -16.75 -12.36 5.52
C ASP A 397 -17.38 -13.76 5.49
N VAL A 398 -18.71 -13.78 5.51
CA VAL A 398 -19.50 -15.01 5.56
C VAL A 398 -20.11 -15.32 4.21
N THR A 399 -20.34 -16.58 3.92
CA THR A 399 -21.00 -17.01 2.68
C THR A 399 -22.32 -17.69 2.99
N PHE A 400 -23.40 -17.21 2.38
CA PHE A 400 -24.70 -17.89 2.37
C PHE A 400 -24.94 -18.59 1.02
N PRO A 401 -25.69 -19.70 0.98
CA PRO A 401 -26.24 -20.21 -0.28
C PRO A 401 -27.05 -19.11 -0.98
N ILE A 402 -26.85 -18.93 -2.27
CA ILE A 402 -27.40 -17.79 -3.02
C ILE A 402 -28.92 -17.82 -3.04
N GLU A 403 -29.50 -19.00 -3.09
CA GLU A 403 -30.95 -19.23 -3.04
C GLU A 403 -31.58 -18.73 -1.73
N GLN A 404 -30.77 -18.60 -0.67
CA GLN A 404 -31.17 -18.18 0.67
C GLN A 404 -30.56 -16.82 1.06
N LEU A 405 -29.91 -16.12 0.12
CA LEU A 405 -29.17 -14.88 0.38
C LEU A 405 -30.03 -13.80 1.04
N ALA A 406 -31.27 -13.62 0.55
CA ALA A 406 -32.20 -12.61 1.09
C ALA A 406 -32.51 -12.84 2.58
N GLU A 407 -32.77 -14.10 2.95
CA GLU A 407 -33.06 -14.47 4.34
C GLU A 407 -31.81 -14.33 5.21
N GLY A 408 -30.66 -14.79 4.72
CA GLY A 408 -29.37 -14.66 5.41
C GLY A 408 -29.02 -13.20 5.72
N VAL A 409 -29.15 -12.30 4.75
CA VAL A 409 -28.92 -10.84 4.94
C VAL A 409 -29.85 -10.28 6.01
N ASN A 410 -31.17 -10.54 5.90
CA ASN A 410 -32.14 -10.01 6.86
C ASN A 410 -31.91 -10.53 8.28
N ARG A 411 -31.54 -11.81 8.43
CA ARG A 411 -31.24 -12.38 9.74
C ARG A 411 -29.92 -11.88 10.33
N LEU A 412 -28.93 -11.61 9.49
CA LEU A 412 -27.70 -10.95 9.93
C LEU A 412 -27.97 -9.52 10.41
N ILE A 413 -28.84 -8.77 9.72
CA ILE A 413 -29.31 -7.44 10.18
C ILE A 413 -29.99 -7.55 11.56
N GLN A 414 -30.87 -8.55 11.76
CA GLN A 414 -31.50 -8.80 13.06
C GLN A 414 -30.48 -9.10 14.17
N LEU A 415 -29.36 -9.78 13.86
CA LEU A 415 -28.29 -9.99 14.82
C LEU A 415 -27.60 -8.68 15.20
N PHE A 416 -27.39 -7.76 14.25
CA PHE A 416 -26.87 -6.43 14.59
C PHE A 416 -27.78 -5.70 15.57
N ASP A 417 -29.10 -5.75 15.35
CA ASP A 417 -30.07 -5.11 16.23
C ASP A 417 -30.10 -5.79 17.61
N LYS A 418 -30.08 -7.13 17.65
CA LYS A 418 -30.03 -7.92 18.89
C LYS A 418 -28.81 -7.56 19.75
N HIS A 419 -27.64 -7.39 19.11
CA HIS A 419 -26.37 -7.13 19.78
C HIS A 419 -25.98 -5.65 19.84
N ARG A 420 -26.86 -4.75 19.37
CA ARG A 420 -26.67 -3.28 19.39
C ARG A 420 -25.44 -2.81 18.62
N TYR A 421 -25.29 -3.29 17.39
CA TYR A 421 -24.37 -2.76 16.39
C TYR A 421 -25.14 -1.95 15.34
N ASP A 422 -25.73 -0.82 15.77
CA ASP A 422 -26.61 0.02 14.95
C ASP A 422 -25.88 0.64 13.73
N GLU A 423 -24.56 0.77 13.84
CA GLU A 423 -23.67 1.28 12.80
C GLU A 423 -23.17 0.21 11.83
N ALA A 424 -23.42 -1.08 12.12
CA ALA A 424 -22.94 -2.17 11.28
C ALA A 424 -23.50 -2.09 9.87
N ILE A 425 -22.67 -2.40 8.88
CA ILE A 425 -23.01 -2.35 7.46
C ILE A 425 -22.81 -3.71 6.80
N ILE A 426 -23.49 -3.97 5.69
CA ILE A 426 -23.30 -5.17 4.86
C ILE A 426 -23.01 -4.77 3.42
N PHE A 427 -21.91 -5.31 2.88
CA PHE A 427 -21.63 -5.26 1.45
C PHE A 427 -20.91 -6.53 1.01
N GLY A 428 -20.94 -6.92 -0.26
CA GLY A 428 -20.12 -8.05 -0.70
C GLY A 428 -20.40 -8.60 -2.09
N HIS A 429 -19.68 -9.66 -2.41
CA HIS A 429 -19.69 -10.33 -3.71
C HIS A 429 -20.94 -11.21 -3.84
N ALA A 430 -22.04 -10.61 -4.27
CA ALA A 430 -23.36 -11.23 -4.23
C ALA A 430 -23.46 -12.49 -5.12
N LEU A 431 -22.70 -12.56 -6.22
CA LEU A 431 -22.65 -13.72 -7.13
C LEU A 431 -22.18 -15.02 -6.47
N GLU A 432 -21.45 -14.91 -5.37
CA GLU A 432 -20.92 -16.04 -4.61
C GLU A 432 -21.62 -16.21 -3.26
N GLY A 433 -22.62 -15.37 -2.96
CA GLY A 433 -23.26 -15.30 -1.65
C GLY A 433 -22.32 -14.82 -0.53
N ASN A 434 -21.14 -14.30 -0.87
CA ASN A 434 -20.15 -13.79 0.07
C ASN A 434 -20.54 -12.36 0.50
N LEU A 435 -20.75 -12.17 1.80
CA LEU A 435 -21.11 -10.93 2.43
C LEU A 435 -20.07 -10.54 3.47
N HIS A 436 -19.56 -9.32 3.33
CA HIS A 436 -18.81 -8.66 4.37
C HIS A 436 -19.74 -7.89 5.27
N PHE A 437 -19.60 -8.07 6.57
CA PHE A 437 -20.17 -7.16 7.55
C PHE A 437 -19.09 -6.46 8.35
N VAL A 438 -19.31 -5.18 8.59
CA VAL A 438 -18.33 -4.29 9.24
C VAL A 438 -18.99 -3.59 10.40
N PHE A 439 -18.36 -3.66 11.57
CA PHE A 439 -18.88 -3.06 12.80
C PHE A 439 -17.74 -2.54 13.68
N THR A 440 -18.07 -1.69 14.65
CA THR A 440 -17.09 -1.13 15.58
C THR A 440 -17.15 -1.87 16.91
N GLN A 441 -15.99 -2.19 17.48
CA GLN A 441 -15.92 -3.00 18.70
C GLN A 441 -14.84 -2.50 19.65
N GLY A 442 -15.22 -2.23 20.90
CA GLY A 442 -14.26 -2.01 21.99
C GLY A 442 -13.84 -3.32 22.64
N PHE A 443 -12.66 -3.36 23.24
CA PHE A 443 -12.21 -4.50 24.04
C PHE A 443 -11.67 -4.02 25.39
N ASN A 444 -12.23 -2.93 25.89
CA ASN A 444 -11.74 -2.23 27.07
C ASN A 444 -12.49 -2.68 28.35
N SER A 445 -13.62 -3.38 28.21
CA SER A 445 -14.38 -3.95 29.33
C SER A 445 -14.79 -5.42 29.08
N ALA A 446 -15.08 -6.14 30.17
CA ALA A 446 -15.57 -7.51 30.10
C ALA A 446 -16.95 -7.60 29.41
N GLU A 447 -17.80 -6.59 29.55
CA GLU A 447 -19.12 -6.52 28.89
C GLU A 447 -18.97 -6.39 27.37
N GLU A 448 -18.02 -5.57 26.89
CA GLU A 448 -17.75 -5.45 25.47
C GLU A 448 -17.26 -6.78 24.88
N VAL A 449 -16.33 -7.47 25.57
CA VAL A 449 -15.84 -8.79 25.18
C VAL A 449 -16.96 -9.84 25.17
N ALA A 450 -17.82 -9.85 26.19
CA ALA A 450 -18.96 -10.77 26.26
C ALA A 450 -19.99 -10.53 25.15
N ARG A 451 -20.23 -9.26 24.79
CA ARG A 451 -21.09 -8.90 23.64
C ARG A 451 -20.50 -9.39 22.32
N TYR A 452 -19.20 -9.21 22.14
CA TYR A 452 -18.50 -9.74 20.96
C TYR A 452 -18.62 -11.26 20.88
N GLN A 453 -18.35 -11.97 21.98
CA GLN A 453 -18.51 -13.43 22.06
C GLN A 453 -19.91 -13.87 21.64
N ALA A 454 -20.93 -13.32 22.29
CA ALA A 454 -22.33 -13.71 22.05
C ALA A 454 -22.76 -13.43 20.60
N PHE A 455 -22.26 -12.34 20.01
CA PHE A 455 -22.51 -12.03 18.60
C PHE A 455 -21.83 -13.03 17.66
N MET A 456 -20.56 -13.36 17.91
CA MET A 456 -19.84 -14.34 17.08
C MET A 456 -20.44 -15.74 17.18
N ASP A 457 -20.89 -16.17 18.37
CA ASP A 457 -21.58 -17.44 18.57
C ASP A 457 -22.89 -17.52 17.77
N ASP A 458 -23.71 -16.46 17.83
CA ASP A 458 -24.96 -16.38 17.06
C ASP A 458 -24.70 -16.36 15.55
N VAL A 459 -23.68 -15.64 15.08
CA VAL A 459 -23.26 -15.63 13.67
C VAL A 459 -22.79 -17.02 13.25
N ALA A 460 -21.99 -17.69 14.09
CA ALA A 460 -21.48 -19.02 13.82
C ALA A 460 -22.62 -20.04 13.68
N GLN A 461 -23.58 -20.00 14.60
CA GLN A 461 -24.78 -20.82 14.56
C GLN A 461 -25.64 -20.54 13.32
N LEU A 462 -25.91 -19.26 13.04
CA LEU A 462 -26.69 -18.84 11.88
C LEU A 462 -26.06 -19.35 10.57
N VAL A 463 -24.80 -18.99 10.33
CA VAL A 463 -24.17 -19.23 9.04
C VAL A 463 -23.82 -20.71 8.87
N ALA A 464 -23.10 -21.30 9.83
CA ALA A 464 -22.52 -22.63 9.64
C ALA A 464 -23.53 -23.76 9.84
N VAL A 465 -24.48 -23.60 10.78
CA VAL A 465 -25.43 -24.67 11.14
C VAL A 465 -26.77 -24.49 10.45
N GLU A 466 -27.39 -23.32 10.57
CA GLU A 466 -28.75 -23.11 10.06
C GLU A 466 -28.78 -22.99 8.52
N PHE A 467 -27.82 -22.28 7.93
CA PHE A 467 -27.75 -22.07 6.48
C PHE A 467 -26.78 -23.00 5.76
N GLY A 468 -25.93 -23.74 6.49
CA GLY A 468 -24.85 -24.55 5.89
C GLY A 468 -23.83 -23.72 5.09
N GLY A 469 -23.79 -22.41 5.34
CA GLY A 469 -22.87 -21.44 4.75
C GLY A 469 -21.45 -21.57 5.29
N SER A 470 -20.55 -20.66 4.90
CA SER A 470 -19.15 -20.63 5.41
C SER A 470 -18.88 -19.41 6.27
N LEU A 471 -18.16 -19.59 7.37
CA LEU A 471 -17.79 -18.49 8.28
C LEU A 471 -16.68 -17.60 7.74
N LYS A 472 -15.90 -18.11 6.79
CA LYS A 472 -14.80 -17.39 6.14
C LYS A 472 -14.76 -17.65 4.66
N ALA A 473 -15.02 -16.61 3.88
CA ALA A 473 -14.98 -16.70 2.42
C ALA A 473 -13.55 -16.53 1.86
N GLU A 474 -12.78 -15.56 2.35
CA GLU A 474 -11.52 -15.09 1.73
C GLU A 474 -10.45 -14.64 2.73
N HIS A 475 -10.82 -14.23 3.95
CA HIS A 475 -9.89 -13.63 4.91
C HIS A 475 -9.07 -14.64 5.72
N GLY A 476 -9.26 -15.94 5.47
CA GLY A 476 -8.67 -17.02 6.24
C GLY A 476 -9.40 -17.26 7.56
N THR A 477 -9.17 -18.44 8.14
CA THR A 477 -9.64 -18.84 9.47
C THR A 477 -8.99 -18.01 10.56
N GLY A 478 -7.66 -17.87 10.48
CA GLY A 478 -6.84 -17.26 11.51
C GLY A 478 -7.05 -17.86 12.90
N ARG A 479 -6.84 -17.03 13.92
CA ARG A 479 -7.18 -17.29 15.32
C ARG A 479 -8.66 -17.04 15.60
N ASN A 480 -9.24 -16.09 14.87
CA ASN A 480 -10.60 -15.64 15.10
C ASN A 480 -11.64 -16.74 14.90
N MET A 481 -11.46 -17.58 13.87
CA MET A 481 -12.43 -18.62 13.52
C MET A 481 -11.96 -20.03 13.88
N ALA A 482 -10.76 -20.20 14.44
CA ALA A 482 -10.22 -21.51 14.81
C ALA A 482 -11.14 -22.30 15.76
N PRO A 483 -11.79 -21.70 16.78
CA PRO A 483 -12.75 -22.40 17.64
C PRO A 483 -13.98 -22.95 16.91
N PHE A 484 -14.38 -22.31 15.82
CA PHE A 484 -15.62 -22.63 15.10
C PHE A 484 -15.41 -23.62 13.95
N VAL A 485 -14.18 -24.07 13.69
CA VAL A 485 -13.88 -25.02 12.60
C VAL A 485 -14.65 -26.34 12.79
N GLU A 486 -14.66 -26.89 14.00
CA GLU A 486 -15.41 -28.13 14.27
C GLU A 486 -16.93 -27.92 14.15
N LEU A 487 -17.44 -26.76 14.55
CA LEU A 487 -18.85 -26.41 14.36
C LEU A 487 -19.22 -26.38 12.86
N GLU A 488 -18.38 -25.76 12.03
CA GLU A 488 -18.62 -25.64 10.59
C GLU A 488 -18.44 -26.94 9.82
N TRP A 489 -17.46 -27.77 10.20
CA TRP A 489 -17.06 -28.95 9.44
C TRP A 489 -17.53 -30.28 10.04
N GLY A 490 -17.93 -30.28 11.31
CA GLY A 490 -18.21 -31.49 12.07
C GLY A 490 -16.95 -32.24 12.48
N HIS A 491 -17.13 -33.18 13.42
CA HIS A 491 -16.04 -33.90 14.08
C HIS A 491 -15.09 -34.62 13.10
N ASP A 492 -15.62 -35.40 12.17
CA ASP A 492 -14.79 -36.23 11.27
C ASP A 492 -13.84 -35.41 10.40
N ALA A 493 -14.35 -34.32 9.82
CA ALA A 493 -13.56 -33.40 8.99
C ALA A 493 -12.53 -32.64 9.84
N TYR A 494 -12.91 -32.19 11.04
CA TYR A 494 -11.99 -31.54 11.97
C TYR A 494 -10.85 -32.47 12.40
N GLN A 495 -11.15 -33.72 12.73
CA GLN A 495 -10.13 -34.73 13.04
C GLN A 495 -9.24 -35.05 11.83
N LEU A 496 -9.79 -35.05 10.61
CA LEU A 496 -9.00 -35.18 9.38
C LEU A 496 -8.01 -34.01 9.22
N MET A 497 -8.43 -32.77 9.49
CA MET A 497 -7.52 -31.61 9.48
C MET A 497 -6.39 -31.75 10.52
N TRP A 498 -6.70 -32.22 11.72
CA TRP A 498 -5.66 -32.51 12.73
C TRP A 498 -4.71 -33.62 12.32
N LYS A 499 -5.20 -34.67 11.65
CA LYS A 499 -4.34 -35.72 11.08
C LYS A 499 -3.37 -35.14 10.05
N LEU A 500 -3.85 -34.28 9.14
CA LEU A 500 -3.01 -33.59 8.15
C LEU A 500 -1.96 -32.69 8.82
N LYS A 501 -2.38 -31.88 9.81
CA LYS A 501 -1.48 -31.01 10.56
C LYS A 501 -0.37 -31.81 11.26
N ARG A 502 -0.71 -32.89 11.96
CA ARG A 502 0.26 -33.75 12.66
C ARG A 502 1.16 -34.53 11.70
N LEU A 503 0.68 -34.83 10.49
CA LEU A 503 1.46 -35.48 9.45
C LEU A 503 2.55 -34.56 8.88
N LEU A 504 2.22 -33.28 8.66
CA LEU A 504 3.14 -32.31 8.03
C LEU A 504 3.97 -31.51 9.03
N ASP A 505 3.49 -31.35 10.27
CA ASP A 505 4.17 -30.67 11.36
C ASP A 505 3.99 -31.43 12.69
N PRO A 506 4.70 -32.56 12.87
CA PRO A 506 4.50 -33.45 14.00
C PRO A 506 4.85 -32.85 15.36
N ASN A 507 5.71 -31.82 15.38
CA ASN A 507 6.10 -31.11 16.61
C ASN A 507 5.27 -29.83 16.85
N GLY A 508 4.33 -29.49 15.97
CA GLY A 508 3.45 -28.33 16.12
C GLY A 508 4.20 -26.99 16.13
N ILE A 509 5.32 -26.87 15.42
CA ILE A 509 6.14 -25.64 15.43
C ILE A 509 5.61 -24.56 14.47
N LEU A 510 4.85 -24.92 13.44
CA LEU A 510 4.43 -23.99 12.40
C LEU A 510 3.10 -23.33 12.76
N ASN A 511 3.17 -22.04 13.08
CA ASN A 511 2.05 -21.13 13.35
C ASN A 511 0.95 -21.71 14.25
N PRO A 512 1.26 -22.06 15.52
CA PRO A 512 0.30 -22.69 16.41
C PRO A 512 -0.93 -21.81 16.70
N ASP A 513 -2.05 -22.48 16.97
CA ASP A 513 -3.38 -21.91 17.25
C ASP A 513 -3.96 -21.04 16.11
N VAL A 514 -3.45 -21.22 14.90
CA VAL A 514 -3.95 -20.61 13.66
C VAL A 514 -4.55 -21.72 12.80
N VAL A 515 -5.71 -21.46 12.19
CA VAL A 515 -6.56 -22.45 11.49
C VAL A 515 -7.14 -23.52 12.42
N LEU A 516 -6.31 -24.19 13.21
CA LEU A 516 -6.73 -25.21 14.17
C LEU A 516 -6.24 -24.83 15.58
N SER A 517 -7.14 -24.94 16.55
CA SER A 517 -6.87 -24.70 17.96
C SER A 517 -7.65 -25.72 18.78
N GLU A 518 -7.04 -26.21 19.87
CA GLU A 518 -7.74 -26.99 20.91
C GLU A 518 -8.28 -26.07 22.04
N ASP A 519 -7.93 -24.79 22.01
CA ASP A 519 -8.40 -23.76 22.94
C ASP A 519 -9.70 -23.12 22.39
N PRO A 520 -10.87 -23.36 23.01
CA PRO A 520 -12.15 -22.85 22.53
C PRO A 520 -12.30 -21.33 22.70
N ASP A 521 -11.47 -20.71 23.54
CA ASP A 521 -11.54 -19.28 23.84
C ASP A 521 -10.42 -18.49 23.14
N ILE A 522 -9.67 -19.08 22.19
CA ILE A 522 -8.50 -18.44 21.60
C ILE A 522 -8.84 -17.11 20.90
N HIS A 523 -10.02 -16.99 20.32
CA HIS A 523 -10.49 -15.79 19.64
C HIS A 523 -10.82 -14.64 20.61
N LEU A 524 -10.93 -14.91 21.91
CA LEU A 524 -11.11 -13.91 22.97
C LEU A 524 -9.79 -13.52 23.65
N LYS A 525 -8.68 -14.18 23.32
CA LYS A 525 -7.37 -13.94 23.92
C LYS A 525 -6.54 -12.98 23.08
N ASN A 526 -5.60 -12.30 23.73
CA ASN A 526 -4.63 -11.42 23.07
C ASN A 526 -5.26 -10.29 22.21
N LEU A 527 -6.43 -9.80 22.65
CA LEU A 527 -7.12 -8.69 22.01
C LEU A 527 -6.28 -7.42 22.10
N LYS A 528 -6.16 -6.72 20.98
CA LYS A 528 -5.29 -5.56 20.80
C LYS A 528 -5.92 -4.31 21.42
N PRO A 529 -5.24 -3.62 22.35
CA PRO A 529 -5.71 -2.31 22.81
C PRO A 529 -5.47 -1.25 21.74
N LEU A 530 -6.44 -0.34 21.57
CA LEU A 530 -6.36 0.82 20.65
C LEU A 530 -6.48 2.16 21.40
N PRO A 531 -5.60 2.45 22.38
CA PRO A 531 -5.69 3.65 23.19
C PRO A 531 -5.52 4.92 22.33
N ALA A 532 -6.16 6.02 22.74
CA ALA A 532 -6.01 7.32 22.09
C ALA A 532 -4.53 7.78 22.10
N ALA A 533 -4.09 8.42 21.04
CA ALA A 533 -2.74 8.92 20.87
C ALA A 533 -2.72 10.37 20.42
N ASP A 534 -3.39 10.66 19.32
CA ASP A 534 -3.49 12.00 18.73
C ASP A 534 -4.61 11.99 17.68
N GLU A 535 -5.43 13.04 17.64
CA GLU A 535 -6.56 13.15 16.70
C GLU A 535 -6.17 12.93 15.24
N ILE A 536 -4.92 13.26 14.84
CA ILE A 536 -4.39 13.03 13.48
C ILE A 536 -4.37 11.54 13.11
N VAL A 537 -4.16 10.65 14.09
CA VAL A 537 -3.96 9.20 13.86
C VAL A 537 -4.96 8.32 14.60
N ASP A 538 -5.83 8.89 15.43
CA ASP A 538 -6.74 8.11 16.28
C ASP A 538 -7.77 7.30 15.48
N LYS A 539 -8.10 7.73 14.26
CA LYS A 539 -8.94 6.99 13.30
C LYS A 539 -8.22 5.79 12.65
N CYS A 540 -6.91 5.68 12.78
CA CYS A 540 -6.15 4.57 12.19
C CYS A 540 -6.66 3.21 12.72
N ILE A 541 -6.80 2.25 11.82
CA ILE A 541 -7.18 0.85 12.11
C ILE A 541 -5.99 -0.12 11.99
N GLU A 542 -4.77 0.41 11.80
CA GLU A 542 -3.53 -0.38 11.72
C GLU A 542 -3.49 -1.43 10.59
N CYS A 543 -4.19 -1.20 9.47
CA CYS A 543 -4.27 -2.15 8.35
C CYS A 543 -2.97 -2.36 7.55
N GLY A 544 -2.00 -1.43 7.65
CA GLY A 544 -0.70 -1.54 6.98
C GLY A 544 -0.65 -1.14 5.51
N PHE A 545 -1.75 -0.66 4.90
CA PHE A 545 -1.77 -0.27 3.48
C PHE A 545 -0.81 0.88 3.14
N CYS A 546 -0.45 1.68 4.14
CA CYS A 546 0.48 2.80 4.03
C CYS A 546 1.96 2.39 4.00
N GLU A 547 2.30 1.15 4.35
CA GLU A 547 3.70 0.74 4.49
C GLU A 547 4.50 0.68 3.19
N PRO A 548 3.97 0.15 2.06
CA PRO A 548 4.73 0.01 0.82
C PRO A 548 5.34 1.30 0.29
N VAL A 549 4.69 2.46 0.50
CA VAL A 549 5.14 3.77 0.01
C VAL A 549 6.11 4.48 0.96
N CYS A 550 6.35 3.95 2.15
CA CYS A 550 7.14 4.63 3.16
C CYS A 550 8.65 4.47 2.89
N PRO A 551 9.43 5.56 2.82
CA PRO A 551 10.88 5.47 2.57
C PRO A 551 11.64 4.79 3.71
N SER A 552 11.08 4.70 4.91
CA SER A 552 11.71 4.03 6.06
C SER A 552 11.31 2.56 6.20
N LYS A 553 10.45 2.02 5.32
CA LYS A 553 10.02 0.61 5.36
C LYS A 553 11.26 -0.29 5.24
N GLY A 554 11.55 -1.04 6.29
CA GLY A 554 12.71 -1.94 6.34
C GLY A 554 13.98 -1.31 6.92
N LEU A 555 14.02 0.02 7.11
CA LEU A 555 15.10 0.71 7.80
C LEU A 555 14.79 0.90 9.28
N THR A 556 13.63 1.49 9.58
CA THR A 556 13.11 1.75 10.93
C THR A 556 11.59 1.50 10.94
N LEU A 557 10.79 2.33 11.63
CA LEU A 557 9.34 2.18 11.72
C LEU A 557 8.65 2.66 10.44
N SER A 558 7.69 1.87 9.96
CA SER A 558 6.70 2.23 8.95
C SER A 558 5.63 3.19 9.54
N PRO A 559 4.72 3.77 8.74
CA PRO A 559 3.66 4.64 9.26
C PRO A 559 2.72 3.92 10.24
N ARG A 560 2.33 2.68 9.98
CA ARG A 560 1.55 1.87 10.93
C ARG A 560 2.33 1.65 12.22
N GLN A 561 3.59 1.23 12.11
CA GLN A 561 4.44 0.94 13.26
C GLN A 561 4.69 2.18 14.12
N ARG A 562 4.83 3.37 13.51
CA ARG A 562 4.88 4.65 14.23
C ARG A 562 3.64 4.89 15.08
N ILE A 563 2.45 4.64 14.51
CA ILE A 563 1.18 4.82 15.22
C ILE A 563 1.08 3.84 16.39
N VAL A 564 1.40 2.56 16.18
CA VAL A 564 1.41 1.52 17.23
C VAL A 564 2.32 1.94 18.39
N MET A 565 3.56 2.33 18.09
CA MET A 565 4.52 2.78 19.09
C MET A 565 4.07 4.05 19.82
N TRP A 566 3.50 5.02 19.09
CA TRP A 566 3.03 6.26 19.68
C TRP A 566 1.84 6.03 20.61
N ARG A 567 0.90 5.16 20.23
CA ARG A 567 -0.22 4.71 21.08
C ARG A 567 0.26 4.07 22.38
N ASP A 568 1.26 3.19 22.29
CA ASP A 568 1.86 2.56 23.47
C ASP A 568 2.56 3.57 24.39
N ILE A 569 3.35 4.48 23.83
CA ILE A 569 4.00 5.57 24.59
C ILE A 569 2.96 6.43 25.32
N GLN A 570 1.90 6.85 24.63
CA GLN A 570 0.83 7.67 25.21
C GLN A 570 0.06 6.92 26.31
N ALA A 571 -0.24 5.64 26.09
CA ALA A 571 -0.91 4.81 27.09
C ALA A 571 -0.06 4.64 28.36
N LYS A 572 1.24 4.33 28.21
CA LYS A 572 2.18 4.20 29.33
C LYS A 572 2.34 5.50 30.11
N GLN A 573 2.42 6.64 29.42
CA GLN A 573 2.48 7.96 30.07
C GLN A 573 1.24 8.24 30.91
N ARG A 574 0.04 7.97 30.39
CA ARG A 574 -1.20 8.13 31.16
C ARG A 574 -1.26 7.19 32.36
N ALA A 575 -0.66 6.01 32.26
CA ALA A 575 -0.55 5.06 33.36
C ALA A 575 0.59 5.38 34.36
N GLY A 576 1.34 6.48 34.17
CA GLY A 576 2.47 6.83 35.03
C GLY A 576 3.70 5.95 34.86
N ILE A 577 3.78 5.17 33.78
CA ILE A 577 4.91 4.30 33.45
C ILE A 577 6.00 5.13 32.77
N ASP A 578 7.27 4.92 33.16
CA ASP A 578 8.41 5.59 32.54
C ASP A 578 8.53 5.21 31.05
N THR A 579 8.58 6.23 30.19
CA THR A 579 8.70 6.07 28.73
C THR A 579 9.97 6.70 28.17
N ARG A 580 10.93 7.13 29.00
CA ARG A 580 12.14 7.84 28.53
C ARG A 580 12.89 7.06 27.46
N GLU A 581 13.15 5.77 27.68
CA GLU A 581 13.85 4.91 26.72
C GLU A 581 13.06 4.73 25.42
N LEU A 582 11.76 4.45 25.51
CA LEU A 582 10.88 4.32 24.34
C LEU A 582 10.83 5.61 23.51
N ARG A 583 10.74 6.78 24.18
CA ARG A 583 10.76 8.08 23.52
C ARG A 583 12.10 8.36 22.84
N GLN A 584 13.22 7.99 23.46
CA GLN A 584 14.55 8.14 22.88
C GLN A 584 14.68 7.30 21.60
N THR A 585 14.21 6.06 21.63
CA THR A 585 14.19 5.20 20.43
C THR A 585 13.22 5.74 19.37
N TYR A 586 12.04 6.20 19.79
CA TYR A 586 11.03 6.78 18.90
C TYR A 586 11.49 8.09 18.26
N GLN A 587 12.38 8.86 18.89
CA GLN A 587 12.96 10.05 18.29
C GLN A 587 13.64 9.71 16.95
N TYR A 588 14.56 8.74 16.94
CA TYR A 588 15.22 8.35 15.71
C TYR A 588 14.28 7.56 14.77
N GLN A 589 13.66 6.50 15.28
CA GLN A 589 12.92 5.57 14.43
C GLN A 589 11.54 6.09 13.97
N GLY A 590 10.92 6.95 14.77
CA GLY A 590 9.60 7.52 14.51
C GLY A 590 9.68 8.90 13.85
N ILE A 591 10.49 9.82 14.40
CA ILE A 591 10.51 11.22 14.00
C ILE A 591 11.62 11.51 12.98
N ASP A 592 12.85 11.10 13.26
CA ASP A 592 14.00 11.46 12.45
C ASP A 592 14.06 10.65 11.16
N THR A 593 13.53 9.44 11.10
CA THR A 593 13.52 8.67 9.83
C THR A 593 12.22 8.83 9.03
N CYS A 594 11.35 9.76 9.43
CA CYS A 594 10.17 10.14 8.65
C CYS A 594 10.48 11.32 7.72
N ALA A 595 10.22 11.13 6.42
CA ALA A 595 10.34 12.19 5.42
C ALA A 595 9.22 13.26 5.50
N ALA A 596 8.16 13.02 6.29
CA ALA A 596 7.02 13.91 6.49
C ALA A 596 6.34 14.40 5.19
N THR A 597 6.33 13.54 4.15
CA THR A 597 5.78 13.85 2.83
C THR A 597 4.27 13.69 2.72
N GLY A 598 3.66 12.87 3.58
CA GLY A 598 2.23 12.60 3.55
C GLY A 598 1.76 11.52 2.57
N LEU A 599 2.67 10.85 1.85
CA LEU A 599 2.30 9.78 0.90
C LEU A 599 1.55 8.61 1.54
N CYS A 600 1.76 8.38 2.84
CA CYS A 600 1.01 7.37 3.59
C CYS A 600 -0.51 7.64 3.56
N ALA A 601 -0.94 8.90 3.49
CA ALA A 601 -2.34 9.28 3.48
C ALA A 601 -3.02 8.91 2.16
N GLN A 602 -2.32 9.00 1.02
CA GLN A 602 -2.86 8.60 -0.28
C GLN A 602 -3.12 7.10 -0.40
N ARG A 603 -2.42 6.29 0.40
CA ARG A 603 -2.64 4.84 0.50
C ARG A 603 -3.57 4.45 1.65
N CYS A 604 -3.82 5.36 2.59
CA CYS A 604 -4.60 5.07 3.77
C CYS A 604 -6.10 5.16 3.44
N PRO A 605 -6.89 4.11 3.69
CA PRO A 605 -8.33 4.13 3.43
C PRO A 605 -9.05 5.27 4.15
N VAL A 606 -8.62 5.59 5.38
CA VAL A 606 -9.23 6.63 6.23
C VAL A 606 -8.40 7.93 6.28
N GLY A 607 -7.48 8.12 5.32
CA GLY A 607 -6.76 9.38 5.11
C GLY A 607 -5.71 9.75 6.17
N ILE A 608 -5.19 8.77 6.94
CA ILE A 608 -4.22 9.06 8.02
C ILE A 608 -2.90 9.59 7.46
N ASN A 609 -2.50 10.78 7.92
CA ASN A 609 -1.24 11.41 7.56
C ASN A 609 -0.25 11.41 8.75
N THR A 610 0.59 10.38 8.82
CA THR A 610 1.68 10.34 9.83
C THR A 610 2.75 11.42 9.60
N GLY A 611 2.83 12.01 8.40
CA GLY A 611 3.69 13.16 8.13
C GLY A 611 3.26 14.39 8.92
N GLU A 612 1.96 14.65 9.04
CA GLU A 612 1.42 15.73 9.87
C GLU A 612 1.64 15.47 11.35
N LEU A 613 1.44 14.23 11.81
CA LEU A 613 1.78 13.86 13.19
C LEU A 613 3.26 14.17 13.48
N VAL A 614 4.17 13.76 12.58
CA VAL A 614 5.61 14.00 12.77
C VAL A 614 5.94 15.51 12.75
N LYS A 615 5.31 16.31 11.89
CA LYS A 615 5.49 17.78 11.91
C LYS A 615 5.00 18.38 13.23
N LYS A 616 3.86 17.94 13.76
CA LYS A 616 3.34 18.34 15.07
C LYS A 616 4.33 18.00 16.19
N LEU A 617 4.84 16.77 16.21
CA LEU A 617 5.83 16.33 17.21
C LEU A 617 7.15 17.10 17.11
N ARG A 618 7.61 17.42 15.89
CA ARG A 618 8.78 18.29 15.67
C ARG A 618 8.56 19.69 16.20
N SER A 619 7.37 20.26 15.99
CA SER A 619 7.03 21.59 16.49
C SER A 619 7.01 21.65 18.02
N GLN A 620 6.46 20.62 18.67
CA GLN A 620 6.49 20.50 20.13
C GLN A 620 7.91 20.36 20.72
N ALA A 621 8.86 19.89 19.90
CA ALA A 621 10.26 19.70 20.28
C ALA A 621 11.20 20.80 19.73
N ALA A 622 10.67 21.86 19.12
CA ALA A 622 11.49 22.90 18.50
C ALA A 622 12.15 23.80 19.56
N GLU A 623 13.47 23.95 19.52
CA GLU A 623 14.25 24.73 20.51
C GLU A 623 14.87 26.03 19.96
N HIS A 624 14.82 26.25 18.64
CA HIS A 624 15.56 27.33 17.95
C HIS A 624 14.67 28.36 17.25
N GLU A 625 13.53 28.71 17.86
CA GLU A 625 12.56 29.66 17.30
C GLU A 625 13.19 31.01 16.91
N LYS A 626 13.98 31.62 17.79
CA LYS A 626 14.69 32.88 17.49
C LYS A 626 15.62 32.80 16.27
N THR A 627 16.21 31.63 16.02
CA THR A 627 17.04 31.43 14.83
C THR A 627 16.16 31.28 13.59
N ALA A 628 15.01 30.61 13.71
CA ALA A 628 14.03 30.53 12.63
C ALA A 628 13.45 31.90 12.29
N ASP A 629 13.15 32.75 13.27
CA ASP A 629 12.71 34.13 13.09
C ASP A 629 13.76 34.94 12.33
N TRP A 630 15.01 34.93 12.81
CA TRP A 630 16.10 35.63 12.14
C TRP A 630 16.29 35.15 10.70
N LEU A 631 16.22 33.84 10.45
CA LEU A 631 16.31 33.29 9.10
C LEU A 631 15.14 33.71 8.21
N ALA A 632 13.93 33.81 8.76
CA ALA A 632 12.74 34.24 8.03
C ALA A 632 12.79 35.73 7.67
N GLU A 633 13.14 36.58 8.65
CA GLU A 633 13.26 38.04 8.51
C GLU A 633 14.45 38.44 7.63
N HIS A 634 15.55 37.71 7.70
CA HIS A 634 16.77 37.98 6.93
C HIS A 634 17.04 36.92 5.85
N PHE A 635 15.97 36.46 5.19
CA PHE A 635 16.05 35.34 4.23
C PHE A 635 17.02 35.60 3.06
N HIS A 636 17.11 36.85 2.57
CA HIS A 636 18.12 37.25 1.58
C HIS A 636 19.56 36.92 2.04
N THR A 637 19.89 37.27 3.29
CA THR A 637 21.19 36.96 3.91
C THR A 637 21.39 35.46 4.06
N ALA A 638 20.34 34.72 4.42
CA ALA A 638 20.37 33.27 4.52
C ALA A 638 20.70 32.60 3.16
N LEU A 639 20.09 33.05 2.06
CA LEU A 639 20.43 32.56 0.71
C LEU A 639 21.87 32.90 0.31
N GLY A 640 22.34 34.11 0.66
CA GLY A 640 23.75 34.50 0.48
C GLY A 640 24.72 33.55 1.19
N GLY A 641 24.42 33.21 2.46
CA GLY A 641 25.19 32.23 3.24
C GLY A 641 25.16 30.82 2.64
N ALA A 642 24.02 30.39 2.09
CA ALA A 642 23.90 29.11 1.41
C ALA A 642 24.77 29.06 0.12
N ARG A 643 24.78 30.12 -0.68
CA ARG A 643 25.66 30.24 -1.86
C ARG A 643 27.13 30.21 -1.48
N LEU A 644 27.51 30.90 -0.40
CA LEU A 644 28.87 30.88 0.14
C LEU A 644 29.28 29.45 0.57
N THR A 645 28.37 28.74 1.24
CA THR A 645 28.60 27.35 1.68
C THR A 645 28.82 26.41 0.49
N LEU A 646 28.01 26.53 -0.56
CA LEU A 646 28.21 25.76 -1.80
C LEU A 646 29.52 26.15 -2.52
N THR A 647 29.91 27.42 -2.46
CA THR A 647 31.20 27.89 -3.00
C THR A 647 32.38 27.26 -2.26
N ALA A 648 32.31 27.21 -0.93
CA ALA A 648 33.31 26.55 -0.10
C ALA A 648 33.37 25.04 -0.40
N ALA A 649 32.21 24.37 -0.50
CA ALA A 649 32.14 22.95 -0.85
C ALA A 649 32.73 22.65 -2.24
N ASN A 650 32.42 23.47 -3.26
CA ASN A 650 32.99 23.30 -4.60
C ASN A 650 34.51 23.56 -4.61
N THR A 651 35.00 24.50 -3.79
CA THR A 651 36.43 24.75 -3.63
C THR A 651 37.13 23.59 -2.94
N ALA A 652 36.55 23.06 -1.86
CA ALA A 652 37.05 21.86 -1.17
C ALA A 652 37.09 20.64 -2.11
N ARG A 653 36.08 20.47 -2.98
CA ARG A 653 36.07 19.43 -4.02
C ARG A 653 37.25 19.58 -4.98
N LYS A 654 37.55 20.81 -5.45
CA LYS A 654 38.70 21.07 -6.34
C LYS A 654 40.03 20.73 -5.68
N LEU A 655 40.17 20.98 -4.38
CA LEU A 655 41.40 20.73 -3.63
C LEU A 655 41.57 19.26 -3.21
N LEU A 656 40.51 18.62 -2.73
CA LEU A 656 40.57 17.28 -2.12
C LEU A 656 40.15 16.15 -3.07
N GLY A 657 39.40 16.46 -4.13
CA GLY A 657 38.71 15.49 -4.97
C GLY A 657 37.42 14.94 -4.36
N ALA A 658 36.47 14.54 -5.21
CA ALA A 658 35.15 14.07 -4.79
C ALA A 658 35.18 12.85 -3.83
N PRO A 659 35.97 11.79 -4.07
CA PRO A 659 35.96 10.62 -3.19
C PRO A 659 36.44 10.91 -1.76
N ARG A 660 37.45 11.77 -1.60
CA ARG A 660 38.00 12.14 -0.29
C ARG A 660 37.04 13.05 0.47
N LEU A 661 36.47 14.05 -0.20
CA LEU A 661 35.49 14.95 0.41
C LEU A 661 34.22 14.20 0.85
N GLY A 662 33.72 13.27 0.04
CA GLY A 662 32.59 12.41 0.40
C GLY A 662 32.85 11.62 1.68
N ARG A 663 34.00 10.94 1.80
CA ARG A 663 34.36 10.18 3.01
C ARG A 663 34.54 11.07 4.25
N LEU A 664 35.21 12.23 4.09
CA LEU A 664 35.42 13.16 5.19
C LEU A 664 34.09 13.73 5.69
N SER A 665 33.24 14.21 4.78
CA SER A 665 31.93 14.77 5.15
C SER A 665 31.00 13.73 5.77
N ALA A 666 30.99 12.48 5.29
CA ALA A 666 30.24 11.39 5.89
C ALA A 666 30.70 11.08 7.32
N SER A 667 32.03 11.10 7.55
CA SER A 667 32.60 10.91 8.89
C SER A 667 32.22 12.04 9.85
N LEU A 668 32.25 13.30 9.37
CA LEU A 668 31.84 14.48 10.14
C LEU A 668 30.32 14.48 10.41
N ASN A 669 29.51 14.13 9.42
CA ASN A 669 28.06 13.96 9.58
C ASN A 669 27.77 12.94 10.70
N LYS A 670 28.39 11.75 10.64
CA LYS A 670 28.23 10.72 11.68
C LYS A 670 28.70 11.19 13.05
N ALA A 671 29.88 11.82 13.14
CA ALA A 671 30.41 12.35 14.40
C ALA A 671 29.53 13.45 15.01
N SER A 672 28.90 14.26 14.17
CA SER A 672 27.97 15.32 14.56
C SER A 672 26.53 14.85 14.79
N LYS A 673 26.25 13.54 14.67
CA LYS A 673 24.90 12.95 14.71
C LYS A 673 23.93 13.62 13.73
N GLY A 674 24.38 13.84 12.49
CA GLY A 674 23.55 14.40 11.42
C GLY A 674 23.42 15.92 11.42
N ARG A 675 24.05 16.64 12.37
CA ARG A 675 24.00 18.11 12.42
C ARG A 675 24.77 18.77 11.27
N LEU A 676 25.87 18.18 10.84
CA LEU A 676 26.62 18.60 9.65
C LEU A 676 26.11 17.84 8.43
N PRO A 677 25.78 18.53 7.31
CA PRO A 677 25.30 17.87 6.11
C PRO A 677 26.38 17.00 5.45
N GLN A 678 25.99 15.84 4.92
CA GLN A 678 26.88 15.03 4.08
C GLN A 678 27.03 15.67 2.69
N TRP A 679 28.26 15.66 2.15
CA TRP A 679 28.53 16.04 0.77
C TRP A 679 28.51 14.82 -0.15
N THR A 680 27.87 14.93 -1.33
CA THR A 680 27.86 13.90 -2.37
C THR A 680 28.34 14.47 -3.71
N PRO A 681 28.78 13.63 -4.67
CA PRO A 681 29.16 14.10 -6.00
C PRO A 681 28.04 14.84 -6.76
N ALA A 682 26.78 14.54 -6.45
CA ALA A 682 25.61 15.23 -6.99
C ALA A 682 25.30 16.57 -6.30
N MET A 683 26.13 17.01 -5.35
CA MET A 683 25.94 18.30 -4.68
C MET A 683 26.02 19.44 -5.71
N PRO A 684 25.03 20.36 -5.72
CA PRO A 684 24.96 21.44 -6.70
C PRO A 684 26.10 22.46 -6.56
N GLN A 685 26.45 23.10 -7.67
CA GLN A 685 27.31 24.27 -7.67
C GLN A 685 26.53 25.53 -7.22
N PRO A 686 27.20 26.55 -6.65
CA PRO A 686 26.52 27.80 -6.30
C PRO A 686 26.03 28.53 -7.55
N LEU A 687 24.78 28.99 -7.53
CA LEU A 687 24.27 29.94 -8.53
C LEU A 687 24.67 31.38 -8.16
N ARG A 688 24.94 32.21 -9.17
CA ARG A 688 25.15 33.65 -8.95
C ARG A 688 23.82 34.33 -8.57
N PRO A 689 23.86 35.43 -7.80
CA PRO A 689 22.67 36.26 -7.56
C PRO A 689 22.04 36.69 -8.88
N LEU A 690 20.71 36.77 -8.89
CA LEU A 690 19.95 37.05 -10.10
C LEU A 690 20.06 38.52 -10.46
N ASP A 691 20.37 38.80 -11.72
CA ASP A 691 20.27 40.12 -12.32
C ASP A 691 19.23 40.05 -13.42
N PHE A 692 18.02 40.51 -13.11
CA PHE A 692 16.96 40.61 -14.09
C PHE A 692 16.85 42.07 -14.52
N GLY A 693 17.23 42.34 -15.77
CA GLY A 693 16.92 43.61 -16.40
C GLY A 693 15.41 43.90 -16.37
N PRO A 694 14.99 45.17 -16.50
CA PRO A 694 13.59 45.56 -16.43
C PRO A 694 12.74 44.82 -17.47
N ALA A 695 11.48 44.57 -17.14
CA ALA A 695 10.52 43.97 -18.06
C ALA A 695 10.46 44.78 -19.36
N SER A 696 10.76 44.13 -20.49
CA SER A 696 10.62 44.75 -21.82
C SER A 696 9.15 45.13 -22.07
N ASN A 697 8.88 46.29 -22.66
CA ASN A 697 7.52 46.68 -23.02
C ASN A 697 7.15 46.03 -24.37
N ASP A 698 6.86 44.73 -24.33
CA ASP A 698 6.55 43.87 -25.49
C ASP A 698 5.10 43.37 -25.37
N ALA A 699 4.44 43.10 -26.51
CA ALA A 699 3.04 42.69 -26.61
C ALA A 699 2.80 41.19 -26.32
N ARG A 700 3.86 40.43 -26.01
CA ARG A 700 3.76 38.99 -25.68
C ARG A 700 2.92 38.74 -24.41
N PRO A 701 2.21 37.60 -24.32
CA PRO A 701 1.54 37.20 -23.08
C PRO A 701 2.57 37.06 -21.95
N ARG A 702 2.23 37.51 -20.75
CA ARG A 702 3.11 37.48 -19.57
C ARG A 702 2.93 36.18 -18.78
N VAL A 703 4.03 35.74 -18.17
CA VAL A 703 4.04 34.67 -17.15
C VAL A 703 4.92 35.12 -16.00
N VAL A 704 4.43 34.95 -14.77
CA VAL A 704 5.25 35.18 -13.58
C VAL A 704 6.05 33.92 -13.30
N TYR A 705 7.37 33.99 -13.39
CA TYR A 705 8.24 32.88 -13.01
C TYR A 705 8.66 32.99 -11.54
N LEU A 706 8.06 32.15 -10.71
CA LEU A 706 8.50 31.86 -9.36
C LEU A 706 9.63 30.81 -9.38
N ALA A 707 10.87 31.29 -9.45
CA ALA A 707 12.03 30.44 -9.18
C ALA A 707 12.11 30.13 -7.69
N ALA A 708 12.07 28.86 -7.28
CA ALA A 708 12.11 28.49 -5.87
C ALA A 708 13.45 28.87 -5.19
N CYS A 709 13.45 29.05 -3.87
CA CYS A 709 14.66 29.45 -3.13
C CYS A 709 15.83 28.48 -3.33
N VAL A 710 15.55 27.18 -3.44
CA VAL A 710 16.57 26.17 -3.78
C VAL A 710 17.10 26.35 -5.20
N SER A 711 16.26 26.64 -6.19
CA SER A 711 16.65 26.88 -7.58
C SER A 711 17.51 28.14 -7.75
N ARG A 712 17.30 29.16 -6.90
CA ARG A 712 18.09 30.41 -6.89
C ARG A 712 19.48 30.27 -6.24
N VAL A 713 19.74 29.14 -5.59
CA VAL A 713 21.00 28.88 -4.87
C VAL A 713 21.75 27.68 -5.48
N MET A 714 21.03 26.65 -5.91
CA MET A 714 21.57 25.37 -6.35
C MET A 714 21.59 25.26 -7.89
N GLY A 715 22.75 25.55 -8.49
CA GLY A 715 23.02 25.30 -9.91
C GLY A 715 23.32 23.81 -10.20
N PRO A 716 23.63 23.45 -11.47
CA PRO A 716 23.97 22.07 -11.85
C PRO A 716 25.16 21.52 -11.06
N ALA A 717 25.16 20.22 -10.77
CA ALA A 717 26.31 19.58 -10.16
C ALA A 717 27.49 19.55 -11.15
N TYR A 718 28.70 19.37 -10.63
CA TYR A 718 29.90 19.45 -11.46
C TYR A 718 29.96 18.37 -12.55
N ALA A 719 29.37 17.19 -12.28
CA ALA A 719 29.38 16.06 -13.20
C ALA A 719 28.18 16.06 -14.17
N ASP A 720 27.21 16.95 -13.98
CA ASP A 720 26.00 16.98 -14.82
C ASP A 720 26.37 17.28 -16.28
N ARG A 721 25.77 16.55 -17.22
CA ARG A 721 25.94 16.82 -18.66
C ARG A 721 25.47 18.22 -19.06
N GLU A 722 24.37 18.66 -18.46
CA GLU A 722 23.82 20.01 -18.67
C GLU A 722 24.36 20.95 -17.59
N GLN A 723 25.02 22.03 -18.03
CA GLN A 723 25.62 23.03 -17.16
C GLN A 723 24.83 24.36 -17.13
N SER A 724 23.74 24.45 -17.89
CA SER A 724 22.77 25.54 -17.77
C SER A 724 21.99 25.44 -16.46
N SER A 725 21.68 26.58 -15.84
CA SER A 725 20.84 26.56 -14.63
C SER A 725 19.38 26.24 -14.96
N LEU A 726 18.64 25.69 -13.98
CA LEU A 726 17.21 25.42 -14.14
C LEU A 726 16.44 26.71 -14.43
N LEU A 727 16.90 27.80 -13.83
CA LEU A 727 16.33 29.12 -13.99
C LEU A 727 16.47 29.62 -15.43
N ASP A 728 17.68 29.58 -15.97
CA ASP A 728 17.94 30.03 -17.34
C ASP A 728 17.22 29.13 -18.35
N LYS A 729 17.21 27.81 -18.10
CA LYS A 729 16.53 26.85 -18.98
C LYS A 729 15.01 27.04 -18.97
N THR A 730 14.42 27.28 -17.81
CA THR A 730 12.99 27.56 -17.67
C THR A 730 12.61 28.85 -18.39
N ARG A 731 13.39 29.92 -18.18
CA ARG A 731 13.18 31.19 -18.88
C ARG A 731 13.25 31.00 -20.39
N ALA A 732 14.28 30.32 -20.89
CA ALA A 732 14.45 30.04 -22.30
C ALA A 732 13.26 29.27 -22.88
N LEU A 733 12.75 28.25 -22.18
CA LEU A 733 11.57 27.48 -22.62
C LEU A 733 10.30 28.34 -22.68
N LEU A 734 10.06 29.18 -21.67
CA LEU A 734 8.90 30.07 -21.63
C LEU A 734 8.97 31.13 -22.75
N GLU A 735 10.14 31.73 -22.96
CA GLU A 735 10.37 32.70 -24.04
C GLU A 735 10.25 32.04 -25.42
N LYS A 736 10.74 30.81 -25.58
CA LYS A 736 10.59 29.98 -26.78
C LYS A 736 9.13 29.67 -27.11
N ALA A 737 8.28 29.52 -26.10
CA ALA A 737 6.83 29.39 -26.28
C ALA A 737 6.10 30.72 -26.53
N GLY A 738 6.83 31.84 -26.61
CA GLY A 738 6.29 33.16 -26.91
C GLY A 738 5.79 33.93 -25.70
N TYR A 739 6.15 33.55 -24.47
CA TYR A 739 5.83 34.32 -23.27
C TYR A 739 6.89 35.39 -22.99
N GLN A 740 6.44 36.47 -22.37
CA GLN A 740 7.28 37.39 -21.61
C GLN A 740 7.40 36.89 -20.17
N VAL A 741 8.62 36.62 -19.72
CA VAL A 741 8.88 36.17 -18.34
C VAL A 741 9.07 37.36 -17.41
N VAL A 742 8.34 37.37 -16.30
CA VAL A 742 8.40 38.37 -15.24
C VAL A 742 8.74 37.71 -13.92
N PHE A 743 9.58 38.33 -13.10
CA PHE A 743 9.94 37.82 -11.77
C PHE A 743 9.29 38.69 -10.68
N PRO A 744 8.96 38.12 -9.50
CA PRO A 744 8.52 38.92 -8.36
C PRO A 744 9.67 39.77 -7.83
N ASP A 745 9.33 40.98 -7.35
CA ASP A 745 10.28 41.88 -6.71
C ASP A 745 10.90 41.24 -5.46
N ASN A 746 12.15 41.60 -5.16
CA ASN A 746 12.87 41.09 -3.99
C ASN A 746 12.90 39.55 -3.91
N ALA A 747 13.00 38.85 -5.05
CA ALA A 747 12.91 37.39 -5.12
C ALA A 747 13.80 36.65 -4.11
N ASP A 748 15.01 37.15 -3.83
CA ASP A 748 15.93 36.54 -2.85
C ASP A 748 15.46 36.61 -1.39
N SER A 749 14.49 37.47 -1.07
CA SER A 749 13.82 37.49 0.24
C SER A 749 12.62 36.52 0.31
N LEU A 750 12.09 36.04 -0.81
CA LEU A 750 10.83 35.29 -0.84
C LEU A 750 11.01 33.78 -0.65
N CYS A 751 10.10 33.14 0.08
CA CYS A 751 10.10 31.69 0.32
C CYS A 751 8.67 31.16 0.44
N CYS A 752 8.40 29.94 -0.01
CA CYS A 752 7.08 29.29 0.19
C CYS A 752 6.84 28.82 1.63
N GLY A 753 7.82 28.94 2.52
CA GLY A 753 7.74 28.49 3.92
C GLY A 753 8.01 26.99 4.14
N GLN A 754 8.16 26.19 3.08
CA GLN A 754 8.34 24.73 3.17
C GLN A 754 9.50 24.27 4.09
N PRO A 755 10.69 24.91 4.10
CA PRO A 755 11.78 24.51 5.00
C PRO A 755 11.41 24.65 6.48
N PHE A 756 10.73 25.74 6.84
CA PHE A 756 10.28 26.02 8.21
C PHE A 756 9.19 25.03 8.64
N ALA A 757 8.19 24.80 7.79
CA ALA A 757 7.11 23.86 8.05
C ALA A 757 7.63 22.43 8.29
N SER A 758 8.62 21.99 7.52
CA SER A 758 9.18 20.64 7.62
C SER A 758 10.00 20.41 8.90
N LYS A 759 10.53 21.50 9.49
CA LYS A 759 11.35 21.50 10.71
C LYS A 759 10.56 21.78 11.99
N GLY A 760 9.25 22.05 11.89
CA GLY A 760 8.40 22.31 13.06
C GLY A 760 8.26 23.80 13.43
N TYR A 761 8.46 24.71 12.48
CA TYR A 761 8.31 26.16 12.65
C TYR A 761 7.11 26.69 11.83
N PRO A 762 5.86 26.37 12.25
CA PRO A 762 4.66 26.66 11.45
C PRO A 762 4.39 28.17 11.30
N GLU A 763 4.69 28.98 12.31
CA GLU A 763 4.44 30.43 12.27
C GLU A 763 5.34 31.13 11.25
N GLN A 764 6.65 30.83 11.28
CA GLN A 764 7.63 31.35 10.32
C GLN A 764 7.34 30.83 8.91
N ALA A 765 6.89 29.58 8.80
CA ALA A 765 6.46 29.02 7.52
C ALA A 765 5.28 29.81 6.93
N GLU A 766 4.30 30.17 7.75
CA GLU A 766 3.13 30.91 7.32
C GLU A 766 3.45 32.37 7.01
N HIS A 767 4.27 33.03 7.84
CA HIS A 767 4.76 34.38 7.58
C HIS A 767 5.42 34.49 6.19
N LYS A 768 6.38 33.61 5.88
CA LYS A 768 7.03 33.60 4.56
C LYS A 768 6.06 33.26 3.43
N ARG A 769 5.11 32.35 3.66
CA ARG A 769 4.08 32.01 2.67
C ARG A 769 3.23 33.23 2.30
N GLN A 770 2.78 33.99 3.29
CA GLN A 770 1.97 35.20 3.09
C GLN A 770 2.75 36.32 2.39
N GLU A 771 4.01 36.53 2.78
CA GLU A 771 4.90 37.48 2.11
C GLU A 771 5.07 37.12 0.61
N LEU A 772 5.27 35.84 0.30
CA LEU A 772 5.36 35.37 -1.09
C LEU A 772 4.03 35.53 -1.84
N ILE A 773 2.90 35.19 -1.23
CA ILE A 773 1.58 35.38 -1.84
C ILE A 773 1.36 36.85 -2.22
N ALA A 774 1.69 37.79 -1.33
CA ALA A 774 1.58 39.22 -1.60
C ALA A 774 2.46 39.67 -2.78
N ALA A 775 3.71 39.20 -2.84
CA ALA A 775 4.62 39.50 -3.94
C ALA A 775 4.15 38.91 -5.28
N LEU A 776 3.59 37.70 -5.27
CA LEU A 776 3.04 37.05 -6.46
C LEU A 776 1.78 37.76 -6.96
N LEU A 777 0.91 38.21 -6.06
CA LEU A 777 -0.27 39.00 -6.42
C LEU A 777 0.13 40.32 -7.10
N HIS A 778 1.17 40.98 -6.60
CA HIS A 778 1.72 42.18 -7.24
C HIS A 778 2.29 41.86 -8.63
N ALA A 779 3.18 40.86 -8.72
CA ALA A 779 3.86 40.49 -9.96
C ALA A 779 2.90 40.01 -11.06
N SER A 780 1.80 39.35 -10.66
CA SER A 780 0.75 38.85 -11.55
C SER A 780 -0.31 39.88 -11.91
N ARG A 781 -0.13 41.16 -11.53
CA ARG A 781 -1.10 42.25 -11.77
C ARG A 781 -2.47 41.93 -11.18
N GLY A 782 -2.50 41.38 -9.96
CA GLY A 782 -3.72 41.01 -9.26
C GLY A 782 -4.29 39.65 -9.69
N GLY A 783 -3.46 38.75 -10.23
CA GLY A 783 -3.87 37.41 -10.68
C GLY A 783 -4.20 37.29 -12.18
N LEU A 784 -3.92 38.31 -12.98
CA LEU A 784 -4.15 38.30 -14.43
C LEU A 784 -3.14 37.43 -15.19
N ASP A 785 -1.90 37.36 -14.69
CA ASP A 785 -0.83 36.58 -15.30
C ASP A 785 -0.69 35.23 -14.60
N PRO A 786 -0.59 34.10 -15.33
CA PRO A 786 -0.38 32.79 -14.72
C PRO A 786 1.01 32.72 -14.09
N ILE A 787 1.13 31.96 -13.01
CA ILE A 787 2.35 31.83 -12.21
C ILE A 787 2.95 30.44 -12.42
N TYR A 788 4.12 30.39 -13.04
CA TYR A 788 4.93 29.18 -13.16
C TYR A 788 5.86 29.05 -11.95
N CYS A 789 5.77 27.96 -11.20
CA CYS A 789 6.77 27.60 -10.20
C CYS A 789 7.62 26.43 -10.69
N ASP A 790 8.95 26.56 -10.62
CA ASP A 790 9.89 25.54 -11.14
C ASP A 790 10.00 24.26 -10.30
N THR A 791 9.30 24.19 -9.16
CA THR A 791 9.35 22.99 -8.32
C THR A 791 8.01 22.69 -7.66
N SER A 792 7.53 21.46 -7.85
CA SER A 792 6.24 21.00 -7.34
C SER A 792 6.08 21.10 -5.81
N PRO A 793 7.11 20.93 -4.96
CA PRO A 793 6.98 21.14 -3.51
C PRO A 793 6.56 22.56 -3.11
N CYS A 794 7.07 23.58 -3.80
CA CYS A 794 6.70 24.97 -3.54
C CYS A 794 5.26 25.24 -4.00
N THR A 795 4.89 24.74 -5.19
CA THR A 795 3.50 24.83 -5.67
C THR A 795 2.54 24.18 -4.69
N LEU A 796 2.82 22.94 -4.25
CA LEU A 796 1.98 22.23 -3.29
C LEU A 796 1.78 23.03 -2.00
N ARG A 797 2.87 23.58 -1.44
CA ARG A 797 2.78 24.39 -0.21
C ARG A 797 1.96 25.67 -0.40
N LEU A 798 2.00 26.28 -1.58
CA LEU A 798 1.27 27.51 -1.86
C LEU A 798 -0.21 27.28 -2.08
N VAL A 799 -0.59 26.20 -2.78
CA VAL A 799 -2.00 25.87 -3.06
C VAL A 799 -2.71 25.23 -1.86
N GLN A 800 -1.96 24.66 -0.92
CA GLN A 800 -2.50 24.18 0.35
C GLN A 800 -3.12 25.35 1.14
N ASP A 801 -4.42 25.22 1.45
CA ASP A 801 -5.20 26.21 2.21
C ASP A 801 -5.09 27.63 1.64
N LEU A 802 -5.00 27.75 0.31
CA LEU A 802 -5.01 29.04 -0.37
C LEU A 802 -6.43 29.62 -0.35
N SER A 803 -6.63 30.67 0.44
CA SER A 803 -7.90 31.39 0.53
C SER A 803 -8.11 32.37 -0.62
N ASP A 804 -7.03 32.87 -1.23
CA ASP A 804 -7.09 33.84 -2.33
C ASP A 804 -7.18 33.13 -3.68
N THR A 805 -8.39 33.08 -4.23
CA THR A 805 -8.69 32.39 -5.50
C THR A 805 -8.19 33.13 -6.75
N ARG A 806 -7.58 34.31 -6.61
CA ARG A 806 -7.07 35.10 -7.74
C ARG A 806 -5.76 34.58 -8.31
N LEU A 807 -4.95 33.88 -7.52
CA LEU A 807 -3.64 33.40 -7.97
C LEU A 807 -3.78 32.09 -8.74
N ASP A 808 -3.36 32.11 -10.01
CA ASP A 808 -3.34 30.92 -10.87
C ASP A 808 -1.94 30.28 -10.87
N LEU A 809 -1.72 29.37 -9.92
CA LEU A 809 -0.43 28.73 -9.64
C LEU A 809 -0.29 27.38 -10.33
N TYR A 810 0.82 27.20 -11.04
CA TYR A 810 1.16 25.97 -11.74
C TYR A 810 2.51 25.40 -11.31
N ASP A 811 2.56 24.08 -11.16
CA ASP A 811 3.83 23.37 -11.15
C ASP A 811 4.34 23.14 -12.59
N PRO A 812 5.57 22.64 -12.78
CA PRO A 812 6.14 22.45 -14.11
C PRO A 812 5.28 21.58 -15.00
N VAL A 813 4.67 20.53 -14.45
CA VAL A 813 3.89 19.54 -15.20
C VAL A 813 2.59 20.16 -15.70
N ARG A 814 1.81 20.76 -14.79
CA ARG A 814 0.52 21.36 -15.13
C ARG A 814 0.71 22.50 -16.12
N PHE A 815 1.70 23.37 -15.92
CA PHE A 815 1.91 24.51 -16.82
C PHE A 815 2.29 24.06 -18.24
N ILE A 816 3.21 23.10 -18.37
CA ILE A 816 3.61 22.59 -19.69
C ILE A 816 2.40 21.99 -20.39
N ARG A 817 1.61 21.18 -19.66
CA ARG A 817 0.40 20.54 -20.18
C ARG A 817 -0.67 21.53 -20.63
N THR A 818 -0.93 22.59 -19.87
CA THR A 818 -2.05 23.51 -20.15
C THR A 818 -1.70 24.71 -21.01
N HIS A 819 -0.45 25.19 -20.93
CA HIS A 819 -0.04 26.45 -21.57
C HIS A 819 0.96 26.27 -22.70
N LEU A 820 1.82 25.23 -22.65
CA LEU A 820 2.93 25.09 -23.61
C LEU A 820 2.67 24.08 -24.73
N LEU A 821 1.83 23.06 -24.53
CA LEU A 821 1.61 22.00 -25.53
C LEU A 821 1.13 22.52 -26.89
N GLU A 822 0.29 23.56 -26.92
CA GLU A 822 -0.20 24.13 -28.18
C GLU A 822 0.80 25.05 -28.87
N ARG A 823 1.78 25.57 -28.10
CA ARG A 823 2.79 26.56 -28.54
C ARG A 823 4.12 25.92 -28.93
N LEU A 824 4.31 24.64 -28.65
CA LEU A 824 5.55 23.91 -28.90
C LEU A 824 5.29 22.69 -29.77
N GLU A 825 6.18 22.45 -30.74
CA GLU A 825 6.23 21.21 -31.51
C GLU A 825 7.22 20.24 -30.87
N PHE A 826 6.77 19.02 -30.53
CA PHE A 826 7.58 17.99 -29.87
C PHE A 826 8.16 17.01 -30.88
N THR A 827 9.46 16.73 -30.78
CA THR A 827 10.17 15.69 -31.53
C THR A 827 10.85 14.73 -30.55
N PRO A 828 10.24 13.58 -30.21
CA PRO A 828 10.75 12.71 -29.15
C PRO A 828 12.13 12.13 -29.48
N GLN A 829 12.98 12.04 -28.46
CA GLN A 829 14.29 11.39 -28.55
C GLN A 829 14.19 9.86 -28.44
N ASP A 830 15.23 9.15 -28.88
CA ASP A 830 15.28 7.67 -28.84
C ASP A 830 15.80 7.14 -27.50
N GLU A 831 16.59 7.95 -26.78
CA GLU A 831 17.25 7.56 -25.54
C GLU A 831 16.25 7.35 -24.39
N PRO A 832 16.36 6.24 -23.62
CA PRO A 832 15.46 5.98 -22.51
C PRO A 832 15.66 6.95 -21.35
N VAL A 833 14.55 7.47 -20.83
CA VAL A 833 14.53 8.39 -19.69
C VAL A 833 13.83 7.76 -18.48
N ALA A 834 14.47 7.86 -17.31
CA ALA A 834 13.85 7.47 -16.06
C ALA A 834 12.96 8.59 -15.52
N VAL A 835 11.77 8.28 -14.99
CA VAL A 835 10.83 9.28 -14.45
C VAL A 835 10.59 9.01 -12.97
N HIS A 836 10.97 9.94 -12.11
CA HIS A 836 10.59 9.92 -10.70
C HIS A 836 9.43 10.89 -10.43
N VAL A 837 8.24 10.33 -10.18
CA VAL A 837 7.07 11.10 -9.76
C VAL A 837 7.23 11.52 -8.29
N THR A 838 7.57 12.78 -8.05
CA THR A 838 7.81 13.30 -6.70
C THR A 838 6.56 13.23 -5.82
N CYS A 839 6.75 13.18 -4.50
CA CYS A 839 5.63 13.17 -3.57
C CYS A 839 4.69 14.38 -3.75
N SER A 840 5.26 15.55 -4.07
CA SER A 840 4.49 16.76 -4.36
C SER A 840 3.66 16.66 -5.65
N THR A 841 4.24 16.13 -6.73
CA THR A 841 3.50 15.91 -7.99
C THR A 841 2.36 14.90 -7.78
N GLN A 842 2.56 13.89 -6.93
CA GLN A 842 1.50 12.95 -6.56
C GLN A 842 0.36 13.65 -5.80
N HIS A 843 0.66 14.51 -4.83
CA HIS A 843 -0.35 15.27 -4.09
C HIS A 843 -1.10 16.30 -4.95
N LEU A 844 -0.44 16.86 -5.98
CA LEU A 844 -1.05 17.78 -6.94
C LEU A 844 -1.94 17.07 -7.98
N GLY A 845 -1.96 15.73 -8.02
CA GLY A 845 -2.73 14.97 -9.00
C GLY A 845 -2.11 14.93 -10.41
N GLU A 846 -0.85 15.33 -10.55
CA GLU A 846 -0.18 15.50 -11.86
C GLU A 846 0.74 14.31 -12.23
N SER A 847 0.59 13.16 -11.55
CA SER A 847 1.43 11.97 -11.78
C SER A 847 1.35 11.44 -13.20
N GLN A 848 0.13 11.22 -13.71
CA GLN A 848 -0.08 10.69 -15.06
C GLN A 848 0.34 11.72 -16.12
N ALA A 849 0.03 12.99 -15.89
CA ALA A 849 0.46 14.08 -16.76
C ALA A 849 2.00 14.15 -16.90
N LEU A 850 2.75 13.95 -15.81
CA LEU A 850 4.22 13.88 -15.89
C LEU A 850 4.70 12.72 -16.77
N ILE A 851 4.10 11.54 -16.61
CA ILE A 851 4.44 10.35 -17.40
C ILE A 851 4.11 10.57 -18.89
N ASP A 852 2.94 11.14 -19.18
CA ASP A 852 2.50 11.40 -20.55
C ASP A 852 3.36 12.48 -21.22
N LEU A 853 3.78 13.52 -20.49
CA LEU A 853 4.75 14.50 -20.98
C LEU A 853 6.11 13.85 -21.25
N ALA A 854 6.59 12.96 -20.37
CA ALA A 854 7.83 12.23 -20.60
C ALA A 854 7.75 11.35 -21.87
N ARG A 855 6.62 10.69 -22.11
CA ARG A 855 6.36 9.88 -23.33
C ARG A 855 6.26 10.71 -24.60
N ARG A 856 5.90 12.00 -24.50
CA ARG A 856 5.99 12.95 -25.62
C ARG A 856 7.42 13.39 -25.90
N CYS A 857 8.31 13.27 -24.91
CA CYS A 857 9.71 13.69 -25.03
C CYS A 857 10.67 12.56 -25.39
N SER A 858 10.38 11.31 -25.01
CA SER A 858 11.18 10.14 -25.34
C SER A 858 10.29 8.96 -25.71
N LYS A 859 10.75 8.18 -26.69
CA LYS A 859 10.09 6.93 -27.10
C LYS A 859 10.15 5.84 -26.03
N GLN A 860 11.08 5.94 -25.07
CA GLN A 860 11.29 4.95 -24.02
C GLN A 860 11.28 5.63 -22.64
N VAL A 861 10.26 5.33 -21.84
CA VAL A 861 10.09 5.89 -20.50
C VAL A 861 10.12 4.77 -19.48
N VAL A 862 11.03 4.88 -18.50
CA VAL A 862 11.16 3.93 -17.40
C VAL A 862 10.68 4.59 -16.11
N ILE A 863 9.72 3.97 -15.43
CA ILE A 863 9.29 4.39 -14.09
C ILE A 863 9.94 3.43 -13.09
N PRO A 864 10.92 3.86 -12.28
CA PRO A 864 11.67 2.96 -11.41
C PRO A 864 10.74 2.27 -10.39
N GLU A 865 10.75 0.94 -10.42
CA GLU A 865 9.89 0.12 -9.58
C GLU A 865 10.23 0.26 -8.09
N GLY A 866 9.22 0.33 -7.22
CA GLY A 866 9.40 0.44 -5.77
C GLY A 866 9.90 1.81 -5.27
N ILE A 867 10.22 2.76 -6.17
CA ILE A 867 10.74 4.09 -5.80
C ILE A 867 9.59 5.11 -5.70
N HIS A 868 8.79 5.00 -4.63
CA HIS A 868 7.64 5.91 -4.39
C HIS A 868 8.04 7.26 -3.78
N CYS A 869 9.06 7.26 -2.93
CA CYS A 869 9.60 8.45 -2.27
C CYS A 869 11.12 8.47 -2.46
N CYS A 870 11.72 9.64 -2.64
CA CYS A 870 13.17 9.76 -2.74
C CYS A 870 13.86 9.73 -1.36
N GLY A 871 13.12 9.84 -0.25
CA GLY A 871 13.68 9.90 1.12
C GLY A 871 14.43 11.21 1.45
N PHE A 872 14.59 12.11 0.47
CA PHE A 872 15.39 13.33 0.61
C PHE A 872 14.63 14.50 1.26
N ALA A 873 13.33 14.65 0.98
CA ALA A 873 12.37 15.59 1.58
C ALA A 873 12.98 16.90 2.15
N GLY A 874 13.35 17.82 1.25
CA GLY A 874 14.00 19.08 1.64
C GLY A 874 15.48 18.87 1.91
N ASP A 875 15.91 19.02 3.16
CA ASP A 875 17.31 18.83 3.57
C ASP A 875 17.58 17.45 4.20
N LYS A 876 16.55 16.59 4.27
CA LYS A 876 16.62 15.33 5.01
C LYS A 876 17.69 14.39 4.50
N GLY A 877 17.88 14.32 3.18
CA GLY A 877 18.93 13.52 2.57
C GLY A 877 20.35 13.96 2.95
N PHE A 878 20.54 15.20 3.41
CA PHE A 878 21.83 15.67 3.92
C PHE A 878 22.05 15.30 5.39
N THR A 879 21.00 15.30 6.20
CA THR A 879 21.08 15.09 7.67
C THR A 879 20.84 13.63 8.09
N THR A 880 20.10 12.88 7.27
CA THR A 880 19.71 11.48 7.48
C THR A 880 19.93 10.71 6.17
N PRO A 881 21.19 10.67 5.66
CA PRO A 881 21.52 10.10 4.35
C PRO A 881 21.15 8.62 4.24
N GLU A 882 21.13 7.88 5.35
CA GLU A 882 20.73 6.48 5.39
C GLU A 882 19.25 6.27 5.00
N LEU A 883 18.37 7.25 5.26
CA LEU A 883 16.97 7.18 4.80
C LEU A 883 16.89 7.31 3.28
N ASN A 884 17.65 8.24 2.70
CA ASN A 884 17.72 8.43 1.25
C ASN A 884 18.34 7.19 0.57
N ALA A 885 19.46 6.70 1.09
CA ALA A 885 20.12 5.50 0.59
C ALA A 885 19.21 4.27 0.65
N HIS A 886 18.52 4.06 1.77
CA HIS A 886 17.58 2.96 1.90
C HIS A 886 16.42 3.09 0.91
N SER A 887 15.81 4.28 0.82
CA SER A 887 14.69 4.53 -0.08
C SER A 887 15.02 4.32 -1.57
N LEU A 888 16.30 4.48 -1.95
CA LEU A 888 16.78 4.39 -3.33
C LEU A 888 17.67 3.15 -3.61
N ARG A 889 17.71 2.18 -2.69
CA ARG A 889 18.64 1.04 -2.76
C ARG A 889 18.53 0.17 -4.02
N SER A 890 17.35 0.10 -4.64
CA SER A 890 17.09 -0.62 -5.89
C SER A 890 17.11 0.26 -7.14
N LEU A 891 17.34 1.58 -6.99
CA LEU A 891 17.18 2.53 -8.09
C LEU A 891 18.19 2.27 -9.21
N LYS A 892 19.46 2.04 -8.86
CA LYS A 892 20.55 1.82 -9.83
C LYS A 892 20.21 0.72 -10.84
N ASP A 893 19.75 -0.42 -10.34
CA ASP A 893 19.41 -1.57 -11.19
C ASP A 893 18.15 -1.29 -12.03
N ALA A 894 17.19 -0.55 -11.46
CA ALA A 894 15.95 -0.18 -12.14
C ALA A 894 16.17 0.81 -13.31
N VAL A 895 17.27 1.57 -13.31
CA VAL A 895 17.54 2.61 -14.34
C VAL A 895 18.82 2.38 -15.12
N GLN A 896 19.45 1.21 -15.00
CA GLN A 896 20.73 0.90 -15.65
C GLN A 896 20.76 1.07 -17.18
N TYR A 897 19.58 1.06 -17.82
CA TYR A 897 19.41 1.25 -19.27
C TYR A 897 19.00 2.68 -19.68
N CYS A 898 18.85 3.59 -18.72
CA CYS A 898 18.48 4.98 -18.97
C CYS A 898 19.73 5.85 -19.16
N SER A 899 19.63 6.87 -20.01
CA SER A 899 20.72 7.85 -20.19
C SER A 899 20.67 8.98 -19.17
N GLU A 900 19.47 9.33 -18.71
CA GLU A 900 19.17 10.41 -17.78
C GLU A 900 17.86 10.12 -17.03
N GLY A 901 17.62 10.84 -15.95
CA GLY A 901 16.38 10.81 -15.20
C GLY A 901 15.74 12.19 -15.08
N ILE A 902 14.42 12.22 -14.90
CA ILE A 902 13.68 13.45 -14.65
C ILE A 902 12.96 13.44 -13.31
N SER A 903 12.92 14.62 -12.68
CA SER A 903 12.15 14.91 -11.48
C SER A 903 11.63 16.35 -11.52
N THR A 904 10.75 16.71 -10.58
CA THR A 904 10.18 18.06 -10.44
C THR A 904 10.64 18.74 -9.14
N SER A 905 11.68 18.18 -8.50
CA SER A 905 12.21 18.66 -7.23
C SER A 905 13.72 18.61 -7.22
N ARG A 906 14.34 19.79 -7.05
CA ARG A 906 15.80 19.95 -7.04
C ARG A 906 16.49 19.10 -5.97
N THR A 907 15.86 18.89 -4.82
CA THR A 907 16.45 18.09 -3.74
C THR A 907 16.28 16.59 -3.98
N CYS A 908 15.17 16.14 -4.60
CA CYS A 908 15.10 14.75 -5.04
C CYS A 908 16.10 14.46 -6.17
N GLU A 909 16.36 15.40 -7.09
CA GLU A 909 17.38 15.25 -8.15
C GLU A 909 18.76 14.88 -7.57
N ILE A 910 19.17 15.53 -6.47
CA ILE A 910 20.44 15.25 -5.78
C ILE A 910 20.47 13.80 -5.25
N GLY A 911 19.41 13.38 -4.55
CA GLY A 911 19.31 12.04 -3.99
C GLY A 911 19.26 10.96 -5.08
N LEU A 912 18.42 11.16 -6.10
CA LEU A 912 18.27 10.25 -7.22
C LEU A 912 19.59 10.07 -7.96
N SER A 913 20.25 11.17 -8.35
CA SER A 913 21.55 11.13 -9.04
C SER A 913 22.64 10.46 -8.20
N SER A 914 22.62 10.65 -6.87
CA SER A 914 23.59 10.04 -5.97
C SER A 914 23.48 8.50 -5.89
N HIS A 915 22.31 7.94 -6.21
CA HIS A 915 22.01 6.51 -6.03
C HIS A 915 21.67 5.77 -7.34
N SER A 916 21.44 6.46 -8.44
CA SER A 916 21.08 5.87 -9.74
C SER A 916 22.28 5.55 -10.63
N GLY A 917 23.37 6.32 -10.51
CA GLY A 917 24.48 6.28 -11.47
C GLY A 917 24.22 7.06 -12.77
N ILE A 918 23.10 7.79 -12.87
CA ILE A 918 22.74 8.67 -13.99
C ILE A 918 22.28 10.03 -13.47
N ASP A 919 22.41 11.06 -14.30
CA ASP A 919 22.01 12.42 -13.92
C ASP A 919 20.48 12.53 -13.87
N TYR A 920 19.93 12.99 -12.75
CA TYR A 920 18.53 13.40 -12.64
C TYR A 920 18.41 14.93 -12.66
N HIS A 921 17.50 15.45 -13.48
CA HIS A 921 17.25 16.89 -13.59
C HIS A 921 15.77 17.23 -13.82
N GLY A 922 15.45 18.53 -13.83
CA GLY A 922 14.09 19.02 -14.09
C GLY A 922 13.49 18.53 -15.42
N LEU A 923 12.16 18.33 -15.46
CA LEU A 923 11.40 18.03 -16.69
C LEU A 923 11.66 19.06 -17.82
N VAL A 924 11.84 20.33 -17.44
CA VAL A 924 12.07 21.46 -18.37
C VAL A 924 13.26 21.23 -19.29
N TYR A 925 14.36 20.64 -18.79
CA TYR A 925 15.55 20.39 -19.62
C TYR A 925 15.25 19.46 -20.78
N LEU A 926 14.45 18.43 -20.53
CA LEU A 926 14.06 17.47 -21.56
C LEU A 926 13.08 18.11 -22.54
N VAL A 927 12.06 18.81 -22.05
CA VAL A 927 11.06 19.48 -22.89
C VAL A 927 11.71 20.54 -23.79
N ASP A 928 12.61 21.37 -23.26
CA ASP A 928 13.31 22.37 -24.07
C ASP A 928 14.17 21.71 -25.16
N ARG A 929 14.90 20.65 -24.83
CA ARG A 929 15.76 19.94 -25.79
C ARG A 929 14.99 19.38 -26.99
N VAL A 930 13.81 18.81 -26.75
CA VAL A 930 13.03 18.05 -27.74
C VAL A 930 11.93 18.87 -28.42
N THR A 931 11.87 20.18 -28.18
CA THR A 931 10.82 21.04 -28.75
C THR A 931 11.36 22.13 -29.65
N ARG A 932 10.49 22.70 -30.49
CA ARG A 932 10.69 23.96 -31.23
C ARG A 932 9.45 24.86 -31.06
N PRO A 933 9.57 26.20 -31.21
CA PRO A 933 8.39 27.06 -31.28
C PRO A 933 7.48 26.58 -32.41
N ARG A 934 6.19 26.45 -32.13
CA ARG A 934 5.20 26.23 -33.19
C ARG A 934 5.01 27.54 -33.93
N SER A 935 5.04 27.53 -35.26
CA SER A 935 4.63 28.69 -36.05
C SER A 935 3.16 28.97 -35.74
N ILE A 936 2.88 30.07 -35.05
CA ILE A 936 1.53 30.54 -34.71
C ILE A 936 0.95 31.28 -35.89
#